data_AF-A0A958LMD3-F1
#
_entry.id   AF-A0A958LMD3-F1
#
_cell.length_a   1.000
_cell.length_b   1.000
_cell.length_c   1.000
_cell.angle_alpha   90.00
_cell.angle_beta   90.00
_cell.angle_gamma   90.00
#
_symmetry.space_group_name_H-M   'P 1'
#
loop_
_entity.id
_entity.type
_entity.pdbx_description
1 polymer ?
#
loop_
_entity_poly.entity_id
_entity_poly.type
_entity_poly.pdbx_seq_one_letter_code
_entity_poly.pdbx_strand_id
1 'polypeptide(L)'
;MCFKSGRALVALLAALGLGALLGCGLNLGDEKQGTGSVKLDGSGFHCMTHIRENLEAYFGAELSAKQTGDFYDCLKTSFEQFQKYTRGADRESYTPEELQRFIETNFLKPRTIGAGLMTEAMNLKVALLGGDTKKITRDEFKKLNGVLDTLKSASVQMQPYMRVINPDVGMKVFTDYKERLVHAREAGEAAMRVAQFVGRDLGEKAQNYPLQHAQGFLVELTRFLYGDESDSVLRSRKWADMFGEFKHLASGGERATIEPQDWGSFLQSGFGWYVVYLRYNYQSTGGSLLYGSGLEDFVDNIGRGLHLAQLSLNRQDQKVLTYDDLEQLVYRMKALDLMPGKFSAFGVTQTLRPLFDRILGDVETKPKKRKSKGLTQYALAQGAVEFYRWSEIQFFLDRKFTPALRPQTVDLSNQVFGFPLVGAQKGSGHQLDFKVQSQQQVTGTMVLKELDRIRTSVRPFFRQGANKALLAPREELVEHDVYHGFYNLSVMNIVRGLVRLLVRGYAEDLPRALDMVGLTDDEMDFFFKDMKDLGRDLHFMDPRNIPVLGHRSFMEGNVFTFIGNGIQKPDASDPQRHLLVFEEGLELVSLVYSGGNLNDDLYILGLETCPTGSIDVFGRPKVDRGCFREKAVAELSGYMAHLPKMKAFWDGLSLEGKAEAFGILENIAVRPIQDEVEYRETEKLLDGTTPVKHCEAPYFMGFRKEAKRKYMECLENNRKRIPLLVKMMEELREKGMSPVDCDWVTDKEVSKNYCPWVESGEIGTMAVILHYVETIMTRFDTDGNGLLETAEAWEAYPVFRGLIGKLAKNAGHDLDDSGMQDVYGYILSNGGKVPGGSLGVAWSKTLSGFSWSMALNRMDMIRIFGTITGGGARLPSAPREKSDWDQAEAMRQQELAKDNGMDDLMF
;
A
#
# COMPACT_ATOMS: atom_id res chain seq x y z
N MET A 1 -11.69 -14.62 -7.84
CA MET A 1 -10.77 -15.65 -7.28
C MET A 1 -10.79 -15.71 -5.75
N CYS A 2 -11.04 -14.64 -5.00
CA CYS A 2 -11.18 -14.67 -3.52
C CYS A 2 -12.42 -15.42 -2.98
N PHE A 3 -13.43 -15.71 -3.82
CA PHE A 3 -14.76 -16.05 -3.34
C PHE A 3 -15.19 -17.53 -3.33
N LYS A 4 -14.34 -18.46 -3.80
CA LYS A 4 -14.57 -19.89 -3.49
C LYS A 4 -14.55 -20.16 -1.96
N SER A 5 -14.01 -19.22 -1.16
CA SER A 5 -13.77 -19.37 0.29
C SER A 5 -14.53 -18.38 1.17
N GLY A 6 -15.07 -17.27 0.64
CA GLY A 6 -16.08 -16.48 1.36
C GLY A 6 -17.33 -17.31 1.67
N ARG A 7 -17.58 -18.33 0.84
CA ARG A 7 -18.51 -19.42 1.11
C ARG A 7 -18.19 -20.16 2.41
N ALA A 8 -16.93 -20.28 2.86
CA ALA A 8 -16.56 -21.03 4.07
C ALA A 8 -16.95 -20.31 5.37
N LEU A 9 -16.80 -18.98 5.46
CA LEU A 9 -17.21 -18.20 6.64
C LEU A 9 -18.74 -18.19 6.80
N VAL A 10 -19.47 -17.99 5.70
CA VAL A 10 -20.94 -18.03 5.75
C VAL A 10 -21.45 -19.48 5.80
N ALA A 11 -20.69 -20.45 5.25
CA ALA A 11 -20.92 -21.87 5.48
C ALA A 11 -20.62 -22.29 6.91
N LEU A 12 -19.77 -21.60 7.68
CA LEU A 12 -19.66 -21.84 9.13
C LEU A 12 -21.02 -21.64 9.78
N LEU A 13 -21.71 -20.54 9.44
CA LEU A 13 -23.03 -20.22 9.96
C LEU A 13 -24.13 -21.16 9.44
N ALA A 14 -24.06 -21.59 8.17
CA ALA A 14 -24.98 -22.60 7.65
C ALA A 14 -24.69 -24.02 8.18
N ALA A 15 -23.43 -24.33 8.47
CA ALA A 15 -22.98 -25.64 8.93
C ALA A 15 -23.10 -25.84 10.44
N LEU A 16 -23.34 -24.76 11.22
CA LEU A 16 -23.96 -24.85 12.55
C LEU A 16 -25.28 -25.64 12.52
N GLY A 17 -25.97 -25.74 11.37
CA GLY A 17 -27.17 -26.55 11.18
C GLY A 17 -26.92 -27.99 10.70
N LEU A 18 -25.71 -28.32 10.23
CA LEU A 18 -25.38 -29.64 9.69
C LEU A 18 -24.83 -30.64 10.73
N GLY A 19 -24.53 -30.18 11.95
CA GLY A 19 -23.74 -30.95 12.93
C GLY A 19 -24.46 -32.08 13.67
N ALA A 20 -25.71 -32.40 13.36
CA ALA A 20 -26.51 -33.27 14.24
C ALA A 20 -27.46 -34.20 13.51
N LEU A 21 -26.97 -34.81 12.45
CA LEU A 21 -27.67 -35.88 11.76
C LEU A 21 -27.33 -37.20 12.47
N LEU A 22 -28.20 -38.22 12.41
CA LEU A 22 -27.88 -39.60 11.99
C LEU A 22 -28.19 -40.80 12.93
N GLY A 23 -28.37 -41.99 12.34
CA GLY A 23 -28.52 -43.31 12.99
C GLY A 23 -29.53 -44.27 12.34
N CYS A 24 -29.11 -45.37 11.72
CA CYS A 24 -29.84 -46.65 11.83
C CYS A 24 -29.03 -47.77 11.18
N GLY A 25 -28.87 -48.87 11.93
CA GLY A 25 -28.30 -50.13 11.46
C GLY A 25 -28.36 -51.26 12.50
N LEU A 26 -29.53 -51.91 12.57
CA LEU A 26 -29.81 -53.33 12.89
C LEU A 26 -29.40 -53.95 14.27
N ASN A 27 -30.44 -54.43 14.96
CA ASN A 27 -30.41 -55.31 16.13
C ASN A 27 -29.71 -56.66 15.87
N LEU A 28 -28.80 -57.04 16.77
CA LEU A 28 -28.45 -58.43 17.09
C LEU A 28 -29.07 -58.73 18.46
N GLY A 29 -30.27 -59.34 18.50
CA GLY A 29 -30.88 -59.74 19.78
C GLY A 29 -32.28 -60.31 19.74
N ASP A 30 -33.15 -59.86 18.82
CA ASP A 30 -34.55 -60.32 18.78
C ASP A 30 -34.86 -61.18 17.55
N GLU A 31 -35.68 -62.21 17.79
CA GLU A 31 -36.11 -63.23 16.82
C GLU A 31 -36.85 -62.60 15.62
N LYS A 32 -36.47 -63.00 14.39
CA LYS A 32 -36.89 -62.42 13.11
C LYS A 32 -38.43 -62.33 12.96
N GLN A 33 -38.98 -61.12 13.09
CA GLN A 33 -40.19 -60.74 12.35
C GLN A 33 -39.79 -60.09 11.01
N GLY A 34 -40.55 -60.40 9.96
CA GLY A 34 -40.15 -60.35 8.56
C GLY A 34 -39.45 -59.07 8.08
N THR A 35 -38.50 -59.26 7.17
CA THR A 35 -37.66 -58.25 6.50
C THR A 35 -38.45 -57.33 5.57
N GLY A 36 -39.42 -56.59 6.10
CA GLY A 36 -39.92 -55.40 5.44
C GLY A 36 -38.86 -54.31 5.59
N SER A 37 -38.08 -54.04 4.54
CA SER A 37 -37.26 -52.83 4.52
C SER A 37 -38.17 -51.64 4.81
N VAL A 38 -37.95 -50.93 5.91
CA VAL A 38 -38.62 -49.65 6.15
C VAL A 38 -38.17 -48.73 5.02
N LYS A 39 -38.97 -48.66 3.95
CA LYS A 39 -38.82 -47.64 2.93
C LYS A 39 -39.19 -46.34 3.61
N LEU A 40 -38.19 -45.53 3.94
CA LEU A 40 -38.39 -44.13 4.23
C LEU A 40 -38.97 -43.54 2.94
N ASP A 41 -40.30 -43.45 2.89
CA ASP A 41 -41.01 -42.79 1.80
C ASP A 41 -40.46 -41.37 1.68
N GLY A 42 -39.79 -41.08 0.58
CA GLY A 42 -38.73 -40.05 0.46
C GLY A 42 -39.16 -38.60 0.63
N SER A 43 -40.42 -38.33 0.99
CA SER A 43 -40.98 -36.99 1.11
C SER A 43 -40.36 -36.15 2.24
N GLY A 44 -39.92 -36.78 3.35
CA GLY A 44 -39.41 -36.06 4.53
C GLY A 44 -37.93 -35.65 4.48
N PHE A 45 -37.11 -36.29 3.63
CA PHE A 45 -35.65 -36.17 3.66
C PHE A 45 -35.04 -35.59 2.37
N HIS A 46 -35.86 -35.10 1.45
CA HIS A 46 -35.41 -34.70 0.12
C HIS A 46 -34.30 -33.62 0.16
N CYS A 47 -34.35 -32.67 1.11
CA CYS A 47 -33.29 -31.66 1.26
C CYS A 47 -31.92 -32.24 1.58
N MET A 48 -31.84 -33.38 2.27
CA MET A 48 -30.57 -34.01 2.66
C MET A 48 -29.81 -34.56 1.46
N THR A 49 -30.53 -35.03 0.45
CA THR A 49 -29.94 -35.53 -0.81
C THR A 49 -29.32 -34.42 -1.65
N HIS A 50 -29.80 -33.17 -1.47
CA HIS A 50 -29.37 -31.99 -2.22
C HIS A 50 -28.72 -30.92 -1.32
N ILE A 51 -28.14 -31.33 -0.20
CA ILE A 51 -27.65 -30.39 0.80
C ILE A 51 -26.53 -29.50 0.25
N ARG A 52 -25.66 -30.08 -0.58
CA ARG A 52 -24.59 -29.34 -1.26
C ARG A 52 -25.16 -28.32 -2.23
N GLU A 53 -26.06 -28.76 -3.11
CA GLU A 53 -26.69 -27.93 -4.13
C GLU A 53 -27.45 -26.77 -3.49
N ASN A 54 -28.19 -27.03 -2.41
CA ASN A 54 -28.91 -25.99 -1.66
C ASN A 54 -27.95 -24.99 -0.99
N LEU A 55 -26.85 -25.45 -0.39
CA LEU A 55 -25.84 -24.55 0.19
C LEU A 55 -25.13 -23.72 -0.90
N GLU A 56 -24.73 -24.35 -2.00
CA GLU A 56 -24.11 -23.68 -3.14
C GLU A 56 -25.07 -22.65 -3.76
N ALA A 57 -26.35 -22.99 -3.92
CA ALA A 57 -27.40 -22.10 -4.40
C ALA A 57 -27.68 -20.95 -3.42
N TYR A 58 -27.68 -21.20 -2.11
CA TYR A 58 -27.84 -20.13 -1.12
C TYR A 58 -26.70 -19.11 -1.20
N PHE A 59 -25.44 -19.57 -1.21
CA PHE A 59 -24.28 -18.68 -1.34
C PHE A 59 -24.08 -18.11 -2.74
N GLY A 60 -24.68 -18.74 -3.76
CA GLY A 60 -24.84 -18.22 -5.11
C GLY A 60 -25.96 -17.18 -5.22
N ALA A 61 -26.74 -16.97 -4.16
CA ALA A 61 -27.93 -16.13 -4.14
C ALA A 61 -29.02 -16.57 -5.14
N GLU A 62 -29.13 -17.87 -5.35
CA GLU A 62 -30.07 -18.55 -6.25
C GLU A 62 -31.32 -19.06 -5.53
N LEU A 63 -31.23 -19.35 -4.22
CA LEU A 63 -32.41 -19.71 -3.42
C LEU A 63 -33.21 -18.48 -3.04
N SER A 64 -34.54 -18.55 -3.15
CA SER A 64 -35.47 -17.57 -2.57
C SER A 64 -35.56 -17.69 -1.04
N ALA A 65 -36.11 -16.66 -0.37
CA ALA A 65 -36.39 -16.68 1.06
C ALA A 65 -37.27 -17.89 1.47
N LYS A 66 -38.29 -18.22 0.65
CA LYS A 66 -39.15 -19.39 0.88
C LYS A 66 -38.36 -20.69 0.75
N GLN A 67 -37.61 -20.89 -0.33
CA GLN A 67 -36.78 -22.10 -0.51
C GLN A 67 -35.73 -22.25 0.60
N THR A 68 -35.17 -21.13 1.06
CA THR A 68 -34.26 -21.12 2.21
C THR A 68 -35.00 -21.59 3.47
N GLY A 69 -36.20 -21.07 3.74
CA GLY A 69 -37.03 -21.53 4.85
C GLY A 69 -37.41 -23.01 4.76
N ASP A 70 -37.87 -23.45 3.58
CA ASP A 70 -38.27 -24.83 3.29
C ASP A 70 -37.09 -25.80 3.46
N PHE A 71 -35.86 -25.37 3.12
CA PHE A 71 -34.65 -26.15 3.35
C PHE A 71 -34.44 -26.42 4.85
N TYR A 72 -34.52 -25.40 5.71
CA TYR A 72 -34.37 -25.57 7.16
C TYR A 72 -35.53 -26.36 7.79
N ASP A 73 -36.78 -26.15 7.32
CA ASP A 73 -37.93 -26.93 7.80
C ASP A 73 -37.79 -28.40 7.43
N CYS A 74 -37.26 -28.68 6.24
CA CYS A 74 -36.93 -30.04 5.84
C CYS A 74 -35.80 -30.64 6.70
N LEU A 75 -34.75 -29.89 7.03
CA LEU A 75 -33.70 -30.35 7.96
C LEU A 75 -34.29 -30.70 9.33
N LYS A 76 -35.09 -29.80 9.90
CA LYS A 76 -35.78 -30.00 11.19
C LYS A 76 -36.68 -31.23 11.15
N THR A 77 -37.53 -31.34 10.14
CA THR A 77 -38.40 -32.52 9.93
C THR A 77 -37.58 -33.79 9.80
N SER A 78 -36.46 -33.74 9.08
CA SER A 78 -35.53 -34.85 8.93
C SER A 78 -34.98 -35.27 10.29
N PHE A 79 -34.57 -34.35 11.17
CA PHE A 79 -34.09 -34.66 12.51
C PHE A 79 -35.17 -35.24 13.43
N GLU A 80 -36.41 -34.76 13.34
CA GLU A 80 -37.52 -35.28 14.13
C GLU A 80 -37.92 -36.68 13.69
N GLN A 81 -38.05 -36.91 12.38
CA GLN A 81 -38.30 -38.23 11.82
C GLN A 81 -37.15 -39.18 12.12
N PHE A 82 -35.92 -38.68 12.01
CA PHE A 82 -34.72 -39.38 12.39
C PHE A 82 -34.82 -39.92 13.82
N GLN A 83 -35.05 -39.06 14.82
CA GLN A 83 -35.22 -39.49 16.21
C GLN A 83 -36.36 -40.50 16.39
N LYS A 84 -37.45 -40.32 15.66
CA LYS A 84 -38.67 -41.13 15.81
C LYS A 84 -38.48 -42.56 15.27
N TYR A 85 -37.83 -42.70 14.12
CA TYR A 85 -37.75 -43.96 13.39
C TYR A 85 -36.47 -44.74 13.64
N THR A 86 -35.57 -44.20 14.45
CA THR A 86 -34.25 -44.78 14.64
C THR A 86 -33.92 -44.89 16.12
N ARG A 87 -32.99 -45.79 16.43
CA ARG A 87 -32.43 -46.01 17.76
C ARG A 87 -30.95 -46.32 17.57
N GLY A 88 -30.10 -45.67 18.36
CA GLY A 88 -28.70 -46.05 18.46
C GLY A 88 -28.55 -47.36 19.24
N ALA A 89 -27.31 -47.81 19.38
CA ALA A 89 -26.93 -48.89 20.28
C ALA A 89 -27.30 -48.56 21.73
N ASP A 90 -27.19 -47.27 22.10
CA ASP A 90 -27.84 -46.71 23.28
C ASP A 90 -29.24 -46.19 22.90
N ARG A 91 -30.26 -46.50 23.72
CA ARG A 91 -31.65 -46.11 23.44
C ARG A 91 -31.84 -44.59 23.41
N GLU A 92 -31.08 -43.88 24.22
CA GLU A 92 -31.23 -42.43 24.43
C GLU A 92 -30.18 -41.59 23.70
N SER A 93 -29.23 -42.23 23.00
CA SER A 93 -28.15 -41.52 22.34
C SER A 93 -27.62 -42.22 21.09
N TYR A 94 -26.83 -41.51 20.30
CA TYR A 94 -26.26 -42.01 19.05
C TYR A 94 -24.79 -41.62 18.96
N THR A 95 -23.93 -42.54 18.53
CA THR A 95 -22.48 -42.34 18.37
C THR A 95 -22.13 -41.73 17.01
N PRO A 96 -21.03 -40.98 16.85
CA PRO A 96 -20.59 -40.37 15.59
C PRO A 96 -20.51 -41.32 14.39
N GLU A 97 -20.26 -42.61 14.59
CA GLU A 97 -20.14 -43.60 13.52
C GLU A 97 -21.50 -44.18 13.10
N GLU A 98 -22.34 -44.51 14.09
CA GLU A 98 -23.75 -44.85 13.85
C GLU A 98 -24.46 -43.70 13.19
N LEU A 99 -24.06 -42.51 13.65
CA LEU A 99 -24.34 -41.30 13.02
C LEU A 99 -23.83 -41.48 11.57
N GLN A 100 -22.58 -41.19 11.22
CA GLN A 100 -22.06 -41.10 9.84
C GLN A 100 -22.66 -42.09 8.82
N ARG A 101 -22.65 -43.38 9.16
CA ARG A 101 -23.15 -44.48 8.32
C ARG A 101 -24.57 -44.25 7.80
N PHE A 102 -25.45 -43.65 8.59
CA PHE A 102 -26.85 -43.46 8.21
C PHE A 102 -27.03 -42.43 7.09
N ILE A 103 -26.38 -41.28 7.12
CA ILE A 103 -26.50 -40.23 6.07
C ILE A 103 -25.89 -40.83 4.82
N GLU A 104 -24.70 -41.43 4.92
CA GLU A 104 -24.00 -41.97 3.76
C GLU A 104 -24.85 -43.02 3.06
N THR A 105 -25.50 -43.89 3.85
CA THR A 105 -26.34 -44.96 3.31
C THR A 105 -27.63 -44.43 2.67
N ASN A 106 -28.24 -43.39 3.26
CA ASN A 106 -29.60 -42.98 2.91
C ASN A 106 -29.68 -41.69 2.07
N PHE A 107 -28.70 -40.78 2.13
CA PHE A 107 -28.80 -39.45 1.52
C PHE A 107 -27.62 -39.04 0.64
N LEU A 108 -26.38 -39.44 0.97
CA LEU A 108 -25.20 -38.86 0.32
C LEU A 108 -24.57 -39.69 -0.81
N LYS A 109 -25.12 -40.86 -1.17
CA LYS A 109 -24.51 -41.71 -2.22
C LYS A 109 -24.26 -40.92 -3.53
N PRO A 110 -23.01 -40.91 -4.06
CA PRO A 110 -21.86 -41.76 -3.74
C PRO A 110 -20.84 -41.17 -2.74
N ARG A 111 -21.12 -40.04 -2.09
CA ARG A 111 -20.19 -39.34 -1.18
C ARG A 111 -20.20 -39.91 0.24
N THR A 112 -19.02 -39.81 0.87
CA THR A 112 -18.79 -40.14 2.28
C THR A 112 -18.47 -38.88 3.08
N ILE A 113 -18.89 -38.86 4.33
CA ILE A 113 -18.50 -37.85 5.32
C ILE A 113 -17.18 -38.31 5.93
N GLY A 114 -16.16 -37.45 5.96
CA GLY A 114 -14.91 -37.81 6.62
C GLY A 114 -15.11 -37.99 8.13
N ALA A 115 -14.42 -38.95 8.74
CA ALA A 115 -14.40 -39.09 10.20
C ALA A 115 -13.94 -37.79 10.90
N GLY A 116 -13.06 -37.01 10.24
CA GLY A 116 -12.66 -35.68 10.68
C GLY A 116 -13.85 -34.71 10.75
N LEU A 117 -14.66 -34.62 9.69
CA LEU A 117 -15.87 -33.77 9.70
C LEU A 117 -16.81 -34.15 10.83
N MET A 118 -17.01 -35.45 11.06
CA MET A 118 -17.91 -35.91 12.11
C MET A 118 -17.35 -35.62 13.51
N THR A 119 -16.04 -35.77 13.71
CA THR A 119 -15.39 -35.39 14.97
C THR A 119 -15.58 -33.91 15.26
N GLU A 120 -15.34 -33.04 14.28
CA GLU A 120 -15.44 -31.60 14.48
C GLU A 120 -16.89 -31.12 14.60
N ALA A 121 -17.83 -31.76 13.91
CA ALA A 121 -19.26 -31.53 14.10
C ALA A 121 -19.71 -31.89 15.52
N MET A 122 -19.15 -32.94 16.13
CA MET A 122 -19.45 -33.29 17.53
C MET A 122 -18.83 -32.31 18.54
N ASN A 123 -17.64 -31.78 18.26
CA ASN A 123 -17.06 -30.70 19.08
C ASN A 123 -17.92 -29.43 19.00
N LEU A 124 -18.38 -29.09 17.80
CA LEU A 124 -19.31 -27.98 17.60
C LEU A 124 -20.65 -28.23 18.30
N LYS A 125 -21.16 -29.47 18.25
CA LYS A 125 -22.37 -29.88 18.97
C LYS A 125 -22.23 -29.63 20.47
N VAL A 126 -21.12 -30.05 21.07
CA VAL A 126 -20.86 -29.81 22.51
C VAL A 126 -20.80 -28.31 22.81
N ALA A 127 -20.15 -27.54 21.94
CA ALA A 127 -20.09 -26.09 22.10
C ALA A 127 -21.47 -25.41 22.06
N LEU A 128 -22.43 -25.90 21.28
CA LEU A 128 -23.74 -25.26 21.12
C LEU A 128 -24.84 -25.84 22.04
N LEU A 129 -24.78 -27.14 22.29
CA LEU A 129 -25.86 -27.90 22.95
C LEU A 129 -25.43 -28.50 24.30
N GLY A 130 -24.12 -28.55 24.55
CA GLY A 130 -23.48 -29.23 25.67
C GLY A 130 -23.28 -30.73 25.46
N GLY A 131 -22.95 -31.43 26.56
CA GLY A 131 -22.89 -32.89 26.61
C GLY A 131 -21.53 -33.48 26.25
N ASP A 132 -21.55 -34.67 25.62
CA ASP A 132 -20.36 -35.49 25.32
C ASP A 132 -20.03 -35.44 23.82
N THR A 133 -18.74 -35.41 23.45
CA THR A 133 -18.29 -35.44 22.05
C THR A 133 -18.47 -36.82 21.40
N LYS A 134 -18.67 -37.88 22.20
CA LYS A 134 -18.81 -39.27 21.74
C LYS A 134 -20.24 -39.70 21.46
N LYS A 135 -21.23 -38.87 21.78
CA LYS A 135 -22.64 -39.20 21.55
C LYS A 135 -23.51 -37.97 21.49
N ILE A 136 -24.60 -38.03 20.73
CA ILE A 136 -25.68 -37.05 20.76
C ILE A 136 -26.92 -37.65 21.42
N THR A 137 -27.46 -37.00 22.44
CA THR A 137 -28.67 -37.47 23.14
C THR A 137 -29.94 -37.01 22.45
N ARG A 138 -31.05 -37.73 22.66
CA ARG A 138 -32.37 -37.32 22.14
C ARG A 138 -32.78 -35.91 22.59
N ASP A 139 -32.42 -35.51 23.81
CA ASP A 139 -32.69 -34.15 24.31
C ASP A 139 -31.79 -33.10 23.66
N GLU A 140 -30.53 -33.42 23.36
CA GLU A 140 -29.67 -32.53 22.57
C GLU A 140 -30.24 -32.28 21.18
N PHE A 141 -30.81 -33.28 20.51
CA PHE A 141 -31.48 -33.02 19.23
C PHE A 141 -32.71 -32.08 19.37
N LYS A 142 -33.42 -32.07 20.50
CA LYS A 142 -34.49 -31.07 20.71
C LYS A 142 -33.90 -29.66 20.80
N LYS A 143 -32.74 -29.51 21.45
CA LYS A 143 -32.01 -28.24 21.49
C LYS A 143 -31.50 -27.84 20.10
N LEU A 144 -31.04 -28.79 19.30
CA LEU A 144 -30.64 -28.58 17.91
C LEU A 144 -31.78 -27.96 17.10
N ASN A 145 -33.02 -28.41 17.25
CA ASN A 145 -34.16 -27.81 16.55
C ASN A 145 -34.29 -26.31 16.87
N GLY A 146 -34.01 -25.90 18.12
CA GLY A 146 -33.95 -24.49 18.48
C GLY A 146 -32.80 -23.74 17.78
N VAL A 147 -31.63 -24.36 17.64
CA VAL A 147 -30.51 -23.78 16.86
C VAL A 147 -30.88 -23.65 15.39
N LEU A 148 -31.55 -24.65 14.80
CA LEU A 148 -32.01 -24.60 13.41
C LEU A 148 -33.04 -23.51 13.18
N ASP A 149 -33.95 -23.27 14.13
CA ASP A 149 -34.91 -22.17 14.04
C ASP A 149 -34.20 -20.80 14.07
N THR A 150 -33.15 -20.65 14.91
CA THR A 150 -32.27 -19.47 14.93
C THR A 150 -31.56 -19.30 13.59
N LEU A 151 -30.97 -20.35 13.04
CA LEU A 151 -30.24 -20.31 11.76
C LEU A 151 -31.17 -20.09 10.55
N LYS A 152 -32.38 -20.65 10.57
CA LYS A 152 -33.42 -20.41 9.58
C LYS A 152 -33.77 -18.93 9.53
N SER A 153 -34.07 -18.36 10.70
CA SER A 153 -34.46 -16.95 10.82
C SER A 153 -33.34 -16.04 10.31
N ALA A 154 -32.10 -16.31 10.73
CA ALA A 154 -30.92 -15.60 10.25
C ALA A 154 -30.73 -15.73 8.72
N SER A 155 -30.80 -16.94 8.18
CA SER A 155 -30.52 -17.20 6.76
C SER A 155 -31.59 -16.64 5.84
N VAL A 156 -32.87 -16.73 6.23
CA VAL A 156 -33.99 -16.11 5.53
C VAL A 156 -33.87 -14.58 5.54
N GLN A 157 -33.47 -13.99 6.68
CA GLN A 157 -33.24 -12.54 6.77
C GLN A 157 -32.06 -12.08 5.90
N MET A 158 -31.01 -12.90 5.78
CA MET A 158 -29.83 -12.59 4.96
C MET A 158 -30.01 -12.91 3.48
N GLN A 159 -30.93 -13.80 3.12
CA GLN A 159 -31.13 -14.28 1.75
C GLN A 159 -31.24 -13.15 0.70
N PRO A 160 -32.03 -12.08 0.91
CA PRO A 160 -32.16 -11.00 -0.08
C PRO A 160 -30.82 -10.30 -0.38
N TYR A 161 -29.90 -10.33 0.57
CA TYR A 161 -28.62 -9.63 0.53
C TYR A 161 -27.46 -10.52 0.07
N MET A 162 -27.68 -11.82 -0.14
CA MET A 162 -26.62 -12.75 -0.54
C MET A 162 -25.95 -12.36 -1.86
N ARG A 163 -26.69 -11.67 -2.75
CA ARG A 163 -26.15 -11.12 -4.00
C ARG A 163 -25.03 -10.10 -3.76
N VAL A 164 -25.07 -9.37 -2.65
CA VAL A 164 -24.08 -8.32 -2.31
C VAL A 164 -23.11 -8.76 -1.21
N ILE A 165 -23.51 -9.71 -0.38
CA ILE A 165 -22.58 -10.35 0.56
C ILE A 165 -21.52 -11.15 -0.20
N ASN A 166 -21.86 -11.63 -1.39
CA ASN A 166 -20.95 -12.28 -2.31
C ASN A 166 -20.47 -11.30 -3.41
N PRO A 167 -19.33 -10.60 -3.26
CA PRO A 167 -18.81 -9.70 -4.29
C PRO A 167 -18.59 -10.32 -5.65
N ASP A 168 -18.28 -11.61 -5.78
CA ASP A 168 -18.17 -12.24 -7.11
C ASP A 168 -19.55 -12.29 -7.81
N VAL A 169 -20.64 -12.40 -7.05
CA VAL A 169 -22.02 -12.32 -7.57
C VAL A 169 -22.43 -10.85 -7.70
N GLY A 170 -22.18 -10.03 -6.69
CA GLY A 170 -22.60 -8.63 -6.64
C GLY A 170 -22.00 -7.80 -7.76
N MET A 171 -20.71 -8.01 -8.07
CA MET A 171 -20.04 -7.35 -9.19
C MET A 171 -20.59 -7.78 -10.57
N LYS A 172 -21.21 -8.97 -10.67
CA LYS A 172 -21.83 -9.46 -11.91
C LYS A 172 -23.30 -9.05 -12.04
N VAL A 173 -24.02 -9.05 -10.92
CA VAL A 173 -25.46 -8.77 -10.88
C VAL A 173 -25.74 -7.29 -10.96
N PHE A 174 -24.99 -6.48 -10.21
CA PHE A 174 -25.21 -5.04 -10.13
C PHE A 174 -24.17 -4.33 -10.98
N THR A 175 -24.64 -3.76 -12.09
CA THR A 175 -23.81 -2.92 -12.95
C THR A 175 -23.63 -1.52 -12.37
N ASP A 176 -24.63 -1.00 -11.64
CA ASP A 176 -24.56 0.30 -10.96
C ASP A 176 -23.91 0.16 -9.57
N TYR A 177 -22.81 0.88 -9.35
CA TYR A 177 -22.10 0.87 -8.08
C TYR A 177 -22.92 1.43 -6.92
N LYS A 178 -23.83 2.37 -7.18
CA LYS A 178 -24.72 2.93 -6.14
C LYS A 178 -25.64 1.87 -5.60
N GLU A 179 -26.22 1.10 -6.51
CA GLU A 179 -27.11 -0.01 -6.17
C GLU A 179 -26.33 -1.03 -5.34
N ARG A 180 -25.08 -1.33 -5.73
CA ARG A 180 -24.15 -2.13 -4.91
C ARG A 180 -23.95 -1.55 -3.51
N LEU A 181 -23.70 -0.25 -3.39
CA LEU A 181 -23.43 0.38 -2.10
C LEU A 181 -24.66 0.47 -1.21
N VAL A 182 -25.83 0.81 -1.76
CA VAL A 182 -27.11 0.81 -1.04
C VAL A 182 -27.39 -0.58 -0.51
N HIS A 183 -27.33 -1.60 -1.37
CA HIS A 183 -27.55 -2.97 -0.93
C HIS A 183 -26.45 -3.48 0.00
N ALA A 184 -25.20 -3.02 -0.12
CA ALA A 184 -24.13 -3.39 0.81
C ALA A 184 -24.36 -2.78 2.20
N ARG A 185 -24.90 -1.57 2.26
CA ARG A 185 -25.34 -0.93 3.50
C ARG A 185 -26.50 -1.70 4.13
N GLU A 186 -27.55 -1.98 3.37
CA GLU A 186 -28.70 -2.76 3.85
C GLU A 186 -28.28 -4.16 4.31
N ALA A 187 -27.42 -4.82 3.53
CA ALA A 187 -26.82 -6.10 3.88
C ALA A 187 -26.04 -6.02 5.19
N GLY A 188 -25.30 -4.93 5.40
CA GLY A 188 -24.57 -4.71 6.64
C GLY A 188 -25.48 -4.49 7.84
N GLU A 189 -26.56 -3.71 7.69
CA GLU A 189 -27.55 -3.53 8.74
C GLU A 189 -28.26 -4.85 9.09
N ALA A 190 -28.62 -5.65 8.08
CA ALA A 190 -29.17 -6.99 8.27
C ALA A 190 -28.18 -7.93 8.96
N ALA A 191 -26.92 -7.95 8.50
CA ALA A 191 -25.85 -8.76 9.08
C ALA A 191 -25.62 -8.43 10.56
N MET A 192 -25.63 -7.15 10.92
CA MET A 192 -25.48 -6.72 12.32
C MET A 192 -26.67 -7.15 13.19
N ARG A 193 -27.91 -7.07 12.70
CA ARG A 193 -29.09 -7.58 13.42
C ARG A 193 -29.01 -9.09 13.63
N VAL A 194 -28.61 -9.82 12.58
CA VAL A 194 -28.40 -11.27 12.65
C VAL A 194 -27.28 -11.61 13.64
N ALA A 195 -26.16 -10.90 13.60
CA ALA A 195 -25.05 -11.09 14.53
C ALA A 195 -25.47 -10.87 15.99
N GLN A 196 -26.29 -9.85 16.27
CA GLN A 196 -26.82 -9.58 17.60
C GLN A 196 -27.77 -10.68 18.07
N PHE A 197 -28.71 -11.09 17.21
CA PHE A 197 -29.68 -12.12 17.51
C PHE A 197 -29.01 -13.49 17.73
N VAL A 198 -28.21 -13.94 16.76
CA VAL A 198 -27.48 -15.22 16.83
C VAL A 198 -26.48 -15.19 17.98
N GLY A 199 -25.72 -14.09 18.13
CA GLY A 199 -24.72 -13.99 19.20
C GLY A 199 -25.31 -14.01 20.61
N ARG A 200 -26.52 -13.47 20.80
CA ARG A 200 -27.24 -13.58 22.08
C ARG A 200 -27.73 -15.01 22.31
N ASP A 201 -28.41 -15.59 21.33
CA ASP A 201 -28.97 -16.94 21.44
C ASP A 201 -27.88 -18.00 21.66
N LEU A 202 -26.74 -17.86 20.96
CA LEU A 202 -25.57 -18.69 21.17
C LEU A 202 -24.92 -18.41 22.51
N GLY A 203 -24.73 -17.15 22.91
CA GLY A 203 -24.05 -16.84 24.18
C GLY A 203 -24.78 -17.36 25.42
N GLU A 204 -26.12 -17.49 25.38
CA GLU A 204 -26.90 -18.08 26.48
C GLU A 204 -26.80 -19.62 26.55
N LYS A 205 -26.54 -20.27 25.42
CA LYS A 205 -26.58 -21.75 25.29
C LYS A 205 -25.19 -22.38 25.19
N ALA A 206 -24.21 -21.60 24.73
CA ALA A 206 -22.92 -22.12 24.33
C ALA A 206 -22.03 -22.45 25.53
N GLN A 207 -21.09 -23.36 25.30
CA GLN A 207 -19.95 -23.63 26.14
C GLN A 207 -18.69 -23.01 25.53
N ASN A 208 -17.58 -23.06 26.27
CA ASN A 208 -16.27 -22.67 25.74
C ASN A 208 -15.97 -23.48 24.49
N TYR A 209 -15.64 -22.79 23.40
CA TYR A 209 -15.39 -23.42 22.11
C TYR A 209 -13.95 -23.16 21.64
N PRO A 210 -13.06 -24.17 21.71
CA PRO A 210 -11.73 -24.04 21.15
C PRO A 210 -11.78 -23.77 19.65
N LEU A 211 -11.21 -22.66 19.21
CA LEU A 211 -11.17 -22.24 17.81
C LEU A 211 -10.53 -23.27 16.90
N GLN A 212 -9.58 -24.06 17.41
CA GLN A 212 -8.99 -25.17 16.64
C GLN A 212 -10.06 -26.11 16.06
N HIS A 213 -11.16 -26.36 16.79
CA HIS A 213 -12.28 -27.16 16.29
C HIS A 213 -13.07 -26.44 15.22
N ALA A 214 -13.25 -25.12 15.33
CA ALA A 214 -13.85 -24.30 14.26
C ALA A 214 -13.00 -24.38 12.98
N GLN A 215 -11.67 -24.35 13.13
CA GLN A 215 -10.74 -24.47 12.02
C GLN A 215 -10.83 -25.86 11.36
N GLY A 216 -10.78 -26.92 12.18
CA GLY A 216 -10.95 -28.30 11.71
C GLY A 216 -12.27 -28.47 10.96
N PHE A 217 -13.36 -28.00 11.56
CA PHE A 217 -14.69 -28.04 10.97
C PHE A 217 -14.75 -27.34 9.61
N LEU A 218 -14.20 -26.13 9.47
CA LEU A 218 -14.17 -25.40 8.21
C LEU A 218 -13.40 -26.16 7.12
N VAL A 219 -12.25 -26.73 7.46
CA VAL A 219 -11.40 -27.49 6.53
C VAL A 219 -12.13 -28.75 6.07
N GLU A 220 -12.68 -29.51 7.00
CA GLU A 220 -13.40 -30.75 6.72
C GLU A 220 -14.71 -30.51 5.95
N LEU A 221 -15.44 -29.45 6.27
CA LEU A 221 -16.64 -29.05 5.53
C LEU A 221 -16.29 -28.62 4.10
N THR A 222 -15.20 -27.87 3.93
CA THR A 222 -14.73 -27.46 2.60
C THR A 222 -14.35 -28.67 1.76
N ARG A 223 -13.64 -29.64 2.36
CA ARG A 223 -13.32 -30.92 1.72
C ARG A 223 -14.58 -31.69 1.32
N PHE A 224 -15.59 -31.72 2.19
CA PHE A 224 -16.86 -32.37 1.88
C PHE A 224 -17.59 -31.71 0.69
N LEU A 225 -17.61 -30.39 0.62
CA LEU A 225 -18.27 -29.65 -0.45
C LEU A 225 -17.51 -29.75 -1.78
N TYR A 226 -16.19 -29.56 -1.75
CA TYR A 226 -15.36 -29.32 -2.95
C TYR A 226 -14.31 -30.39 -3.27
N GLY A 227 -14.11 -31.39 -2.40
CA GLY A 227 -13.07 -32.42 -2.55
C GLY A 227 -11.73 -32.08 -1.88
N ASP A 228 -10.88 -33.10 -1.75
CA ASP A 228 -9.59 -33.07 -1.03
C ASP A 228 -8.52 -32.14 -1.62
N GLU A 229 -8.44 -32.07 -2.95
CA GLU A 229 -7.35 -31.37 -3.66
C GLU A 229 -7.71 -29.94 -4.06
N SER A 230 -8.77 -29.37 -3.48
CA SER A 230 -9.21 -28.02 -3.87
C SER A 230 -8.39 -26.93 -3.19
N ASP A 231 -8.00 -25.90 -3.95
CA ASP A 231 -7.44 -24.64 -3.42
C ASP A 231 -8.29 -24.05 -2.27
N SER A 232 -9.59 -24.36 -2.27
CA SER A 232 -10.53 -24.00 -1.23
C SER A 232 -10.10 -24.54 0.14
N VAL A 233 -9.60 -25.78 0.25
CA VAL A 233 -9.17 -26.38 1.53
C VAL A 233 -7.98 -25.63 2.11
N LEU A 234 -6.96 -25.35 1.28
CA LEU A 234 -5.79 -24.57 1.70
C LEU A 234 -6.22 -23.17 2.15
N ARG A 235 -7.13 -22.53 1.42
CA ARG A 235 -7.62 -21.20 1.80
C ARG A 235 -8.49 -21.23 3.06
N SER A 236 -9.31 -22.24 3.25
CA SER A 236 -10.10 -22.41 4.48
C SER A 236 -9.21 -22.52 5.71
N ARG A 237 -8.05 -23.19 5.60
CA ARG A 237 -7.03 -23.21 6.67
C ARG A 237 -6.47 -21.81 6.96
N LYS A 238 -6.19 -21.00 5.92
CA LYS A 238 -5.72 -19.62 6.09
C LYS A 238 -6.78 -18.72 6.78
N TRP A 239 -8.06 -18.89 6.42
CA TRP A 239 -9.17 -18.17 7.07
C TRP A 239 -9.33 -18.60 8.53
N ALA A 240 -9.25 -19.89 8.78
CA ALA A 240 -9.20 -20.48 10.12
C ALA A 240 -8.15 -19.81 11.02
N ASP A 241 -6.92 -19.66 10.53
CA ASP A 241 -5.86 -18.98 11.24
C ASP A 241 -6.17 -17.49 11.50
N MET A 242 -6.75 -16.80 10.51
CA MET A 242 -7.19 -15.42 10.65
C MET A 242 -8.26 -15.27 11.75
N PHE A 243 -9.21 -16.21 11.87
CA PHE A 243 -10.26 -16.14 12.90
C PHE A 243 -9.71 -16.17 14.31
N GLY A 244 -8.62 -16.90 14.57
CA GLY A 244 -7.99 -16.90 15.90
C GLY A 244 -7.45 -15.53 16.29
N GLU A 245 -6.67 -14.92 15.41
CA GLU A 245 -6.13 -13.57 15.64
C GLU A 245 -7.25 -12.52 15.71
N PHE A 246 -8.22 -12.63 14.80
CA PHE A 246 -9.35 -11.72 14.75
C PHE A 246 -10.25 -11.85 15.98
N LYS A 247 -10.48 -13.06 16.51
CA LYS A 247 -11.29 -13.27 17.72
C LYS A 247 -10.74 -12.46 18.87
N HIS A 248 -9.43 -12.57 19.12
CA HIS A 248 -8.79 -11.85 20.21
C HIS A 248 -8.92 -10.34 20.07
N LEU A 249 -8.72 -9.81 18.85
CA LEU A 249 -8.92 -8.39 18.56
C LEU A 249 -10.38 -7.96 18.70
N ALA A 250 -11.32 -8.82 18.32
CA ALA A 250 -12.74 -8.53 18.28
C ALA A 250 -13.39 -8.57 19.67
N SER A 251 -13.13 -9.61 20.47
CA SER A 251 -13.80 -9.86 21.75
C SER A 251 -12.90 -9.74 22.98
N GLY A 252 -11.57 -9.72 22.81
CA GLY A 252 -10.63 -9.86 23.93
C GLY A 252 -10.47 -11.33 24.36
N GLY A 253 -9.93 -11.53 25.57
CA GLY A 253 -9.74 -12.85 26.19
C GLY A 253 -8.72 -13.73 25.45
N GLU A 254 -8.81 -15.05 25.66
CA GLU A 254 -7.88 -16.01 25.06
C GLU A 254 -8.03 -16.11 23.53
N ARG A 255 -6.92 -16.14 22.79
CA ARG A 255 -6.92 -16.26 21.31
C ARG A 255 -7.53 -17.56 20.81
N ALA A 256 -7.41 -18.64 21.58
CA ALA A 256 -7.70 -19.99 21.14
C ALA A 256 -9.13 -20.47 21.48
N THR A 257 -9.92 -19.69 22.22
CA THR A 257 -11.20 -20.15 22.77
C THR A 257 -12.25 -19.05 22.63
N ILE A 258 -13.44 -19.36 22.09
CA ILE A 258 -14.62 -18.49 22.16
C ILE A 258 -15.39 -18.84 23.43
N GLU A 259 -15.44 -17.90 24.37
CA GLU A 259 -16.25 -18.07 25.58
C GLU A 259 -17.72 -17.71 25.29
N PRO A 260 -18.69 -18.19 26.09
CA PRO A 260 -20.11 -17.91 25.87
C PRO A 260 -20.42 -16.41 25.69
N GLN A 261 -19.82 -15.55 26.52
CA GLN A 261 -19.98 -14.10 26.44
C GLN A 261 -19.30 -13.46 25.21
N ASP A 262 -18.37 -14.14 24.55
CA ASP A 262 -17.64 -13.62 23.40
C ASP A 262 -18.48 -13.65 22.11
N TRP A 263 -19.43 -14.59 21.98
CA TRP A 263 -20.18 -14.84 20.75
C TRP A 263 -20.84 -13.59 20.17
N GLY A 264 -21.51 -12.79 21.01
CA GLY A 264 -22.14 -11.55 20.59
C GLY A 264 -21.14 -10.54 20.01
N SER A 265 -20.06 -10.30 20.75
CA SER A 265 -19.01 -9.34 20.36
C SER A 265 -18.23 -9.81 19.13
N PHE A 266 -17.89 -11.10 19.09
CA PHE A 266 -17.15 -11.74 18.00
C PHE A 266 -17.93 -11.66 16.69
N LEU A 267 -19.20 -12.08 16.67
CA LEU A 267 -20.03 -12.03 15.47
C LEU A 267 -20.27 -10.59 15.02
N GLN A 268 -20.61 -9.68 15.94
CA GLN A 268 -20.85 -8.27 15.59
C GLN A 268 -19.61 -7.62 14.98
N SER A 269 -18.42 -7.83 15.56
CA SER A 269 -17.18 -7.30 14.99
C SER A 269 -16.82 -7.98 13.67
N GLY A 270 -16.99 -9.29 13.57
CA GLY A 270 -16.72 -10.06 12.34
C GLY A 270 -17.55 -9.56 11.16
N PHE A 271 -18.86 -9.47 11.36
CA PHE A 271 -19.75 -8.91 10.36
C PHE A 271 -19.50 -7.43 10.10
N GLY A 272 -19.22 -6.63 11.13
CA GLY A 272 -18.90 -5.21 10.98
C GLY A 272 -17.69 -4.99 10.08
N TRP A 273 -16.57 -5.68 10.35
CA TRP A 273 -15.36 -5.57 9.53
C TRP A 273 -15.56 -6.13 8.12
N TYR A 274 -16.32 -7.22 7.98
CA TYR A 274 -16.68 -7.75 6.67
C TYR A 274 -17.50 -6.76 5.84
N VAL A 275 -18.43 -6.02 6.47
CA VAL A 275 -19.20 -4.96 5.81
C VAL A 275 -18.31 -3.79 5.39
N VAL A 276 -17.36 -3.39 6.23
CA VAL A 276 -16.37 -2.36 5.86
C VAL A 276 -15.54 -2.78 4.65
N TYR A 277 -15.13 -4.05 4.62
CA TYR A 277 -14.44 -4.65 3.46
C TYR A 277 -15.33 -4.67 2.21
N LEU A 278 -16.58 -5.13 2.32
CA LEU A 278 -17.51 -5.18 1.20
C LEU A 278 -17.75 -3.79 0.61
N ARG A 279 -18.00 -2.81 1.46
CA ARG A 279 -18.21 -1.42 1.02
C ARG A 279 -16.97 -0.85 0.37
N TYR A 280 -15.78 -1.07 0.93
CA TYR A 280 -14.53 -0.68 0.28
C TYR A 280 -14.40 -1.32 -1.11
N ASN A 281 -14.65 -2.62 -1.22
CA ASN A 281 -14.57 -3.35 -2.48
C ASN A 281 -15.56 -2.79 -3.51
N TYR A 282 -16.81 -2.53 -3.14
CA TYR A 282 -17.80 -1.94 -4.06
C TYR A 282 -17.54 -0.47 -4.37
N GLN A 283 -17.04 0.30 -3.41
CA GLN A 283 -16.77 1.72 -3.57
C GLN A 283 -15.57 1.98 -4.49
N SER A 284 -14.49 1.21 -4.30
CA SER A 284 -13.27 1.31 -5.11
C SER A 284 -13.53 1.12 -6.61
N THR A 285 -14.67 0.50 -6.96
CA THR A 285 -15.08 0.18 -8.33
C THR A 285 -16.02 1.22 -8.96
N GLY A 286 -16.27 2.38 -8.35
CA GLY A 286 -17.36 3.24 -8.88
C GLY A 286 -17.42 4.71 -8.47
N GLY A 287 -16.91 5.07 -7.29
CA GLY A 287 -17.01 6.45 -6.77
C GLY A 287 -15.65 7.14 -6.70
N SER A 288 -15.62 8.45 -6.96
CA SER A 288 -14.46 9.25 -6.57
C SER A 288 -14.43 9.40 -5.06
N LEU A 289 -13.28 9.14 -4.44
CA LEU A 289 -13.07 9.33 -3.00
C LEU A 289 -12.88 10.81 -2.62
N LEU A 290 -12.89 11.72 -3.60
CA LEU A 290 -12.62 13.15 -3.40
C LEU A 290 -13.86 14.05 -3.50
N TYR A 291 -14.99 13.57 -4.02
CA TYR A 291 -16.20 14.40 -4.14
C TYR A 291 -17.49 13.59 -4.24
N GLY A 292 -18.63 14.26 -3.99
CA GLY A 292 -19.97 13.70 -4.13
C GLY A 292 -20.22 12.52 -3.20
N SER A 293 -21.11 11.62 -3.63
CA SER A 293 -21.47 10.42 -2.85
C SER A 293 -20.28 9.49 -2.60
N GLY A 294 -19.32 9.43 -3.54
CA GLY A 294 -18.12 8.61 -3.35
C GLY A 294 -17.26 9.08 -2.17
N LEU A 295 -17.13 10.39 -1.95
CA LEU A 295 -16.47 10.93 -0.75
C LEU A 295 -17.29 10.65 0.51
N GLU A 296 -18.61 10.88 0.48
CA GLU A 296 -19.51 10.60 1.62
C GLU A 296 -19.40 9.14 2.06
N ASP A 297 -19.46 8.20 1.12
CA ASP A 297 -19.34 6.76 1.37
C ASP A 297 -17.94 6.40 1.90
N PHE A 298 -16.90 7.08 1.42
CA PHE A 298 -15.51 6.82 1.87
C PHE A 298 -15.37 7.20 3.34
N VAL A 299 -15.82 8.40 3.68
CA VAL A 299 -15.75 8.95 5.03
C VAL A 299 -16.60 8.11 5.98
N ASP A 300 -17.82 7.72 5.58
CA ASP A 300 -18.66 6.83 6.39
C ASP A 300 -18.02 5.43 6.58
N ASN A 301 -17.38 4.88 5.55
CA ASN A 301 -16.72 3.58 5.65
C ASN A 301 -15.51 3.60 6.58
N ILE A 302 -14.66 4.63 6.48
CA ILE A 302 -13.53 4.83 7.41
C ILE A 302 -14.05 5.11 8.83
N GLY A 303 -15.08 5.93 8.99
CA GLY A 303 -15.71 6.20 10.29
C GLY A 303 -16.21 4.92 10.98
N ARG A 304 -16.79 3.99 10.22
CA ARG A 304 -17.18 2.66 10.73
C ARG A 304 -15.98 1.79 11.10
N GLY A 305 -14.92 1.79 10.29
CA GLY A 305 -13.67 1.12 10.63
C GLY A 305 -13.06 1.63 11.95
N LEU A 306 -13.03 2.96 12.13
CA LEU A 306 -12.58 3.60 13.36
C LEU A 306 -13.48 3.22 14.56
N HIS A 307 -14.79 3.18 14.37
CA HIS A 307 -15.72 2.74 15.40
C HIS A 307 -15.50 1.28 15.82
N LEU A 308 -15.31 0.38 14.85
CA LEU A 308 -15.02 -1.03 15.12
C LEU A 308 -13.67 -1.20 15.83
N ALA A 309 -12.65 -0.45 15.44
CA ALA A 309 -11.36 -0.41 16.15
C ALA A 309 -11.52 0.08 17.59
N GLN A 310 -12.38 1.08 17.83
CA GLN A 310 -12.67 1.57 19.19
C GLN A 310 -13.39 0.52 20.04
N LEU A 311 -14.35 -0.22 19.46
CA LEU A 311 -15.02 -1.34 20.13
C LEU A 311 -14.02 -2.44 20.49
N SER A 312 -13.14 -2.80 19.56
CA SER A 312 -12.05 -3.75 19.78
C SER A 312 -11.14 -3.31 20.93
N LEU A 313 -10.71 -2.04 20.97
CA LEU A 313 -9.91 -1.49 22.07
C LEU A 313 -10.64 -1.56 23.41
N ASN A 314 -11.92 -1.19 23.44
CA ASN A 314 -12.71 -1.19 24.68
C ASN A 314 -12.88 -2.57 25.32
N ARG A 315 -12.67 -3.64 24.52
CA ARG A 315 -12.75 -5.03 24.97
C ARG A 315 -11.40 -5.60 25.42
N GLN A 316 -10.30 -4.89 25.17
CA GLN A 316 -8.99 -5.29 25.68
C GLN A 316 -8.81 -4.82 27.13
N ASP A 317 -8.21 -5.66 27.99
CA ASP A 317 -7.97 -5.34 29.40
C ASP A 317 -7.19 -4.04 29.60
N GLN A 318 -6.18 -3.80 28.76
CA GLN A 318 -5.35 -2.59 28.80
C GLN A 318 -5.87 -1.46 27.91
N LYS A 319 -6.99 -1.64 27.21
CA LYS A 319 -7.48 -0.73 26.16
C LYS A 319 -6.43 -0.43 25.07
N VAL A 320 -5.62 -1.44 24.76
CA VAL A 320 -4.56 -1.39 23.75
C VAL A 320 -4.64 -2.67 22.91
N LEU A 321 -4.60 -2.53 21.58
CA LEU A 321 -4.30 -3.65 20.68
C LEU A 321 -2.78 -3.66 20.51
N THR A 322 -2.11 -4.70 20.97
CA THR A 322 -0.65 -4.69 21.03
C THR A 322 -0.05 -4.77 19.64
N TYR A 323 1.22 -4.39 19.51
CA TYR A 323 1.94 -4.57 18.24
C TYR A 323 1.94 -6.03 17.79
N ASP A 324 2.07 -7.01 18.69
CA ASP A 324 2.02 -8.42 18.31
C ASP A 324 0.66 -8.78 17.69
N ASP A 325 -0.45 -8.32 18.29
CA ASP A 325 -1.80 -8.61 17.77
C ASP A 325 -2.00 -8.02 16.37
N LEU A 326 -1.55 -6.78 16.16
CA LEU A 326 -1.66 -6.10 14.87
C LEU A 326 -0.71 -6.69 13.82
N GLU A 327 0.51 -7.06 14.22
CA GLU A 327 1.48 -7.73 13.36
C GLU A 327 0.90 -9.06 12.86
N GLN A 328 0.39 -9.91 13.77
CA GLN A 328 -0.25 -11.17 13.38
C GLN A 328 -1.41 -10.95 12.40
N LEU A 329 -2.29 -9.99 12.69
CA LEU A 329 -3.39 -9.66 11.79
C LEU A 329 -2.90 -9.29 10.38
N VAL A 330 -1.90 -8.40 10.28
CA VAL A 330 -1.33 -7.97 8.99
C VAL A 330 -0.78 -9.17 8.21
N TYR A 331 -0.03 -10.08 8.85
CA TYR A 331 0.46 -11.29 8.19
C TYR A 331 -0.69 -12.20 7.72
N ARG A 332 -1.76 -12.37 8.52
CA ARG A 332 -2.93 -13.16 8.13
C ARG A 332 -3.73 -12.50 6.99
N MET A 333 -3.81 -11.16 6.97
CA MET A 333 -4.45 -10.44 5.87
C MET A 333 -3.66 -10.58 4.57
N LYS A 334 -2.32 -10.46 4.61
CA LYS A 334 -1.47 -10.71 3.42
C LYS A 334 -1.60 -12.16 2.93
N ALA A 335 -1.67 -13.13 3.83
CA ALA A 335 -1.84 -14.54 3.50
C ALA A 335 -3.09 -14.85 2.67
N LEU A 336 -4.14 -14.05 2.90
CA LEU A 336 -5.47 -14.17 2.32
C LEU A 336 -5.68 -13.22 1.14
N ASP A 337 -4.63 -12.51 0.70
CA ASP A 337 -4.71 -11.50 -0.36
C ASP A 337 -5.75 -10.39 -0.05
N LEU A 338 -5.94 -10.08 1.24
CA LEU A 338 -6.83 -9.01 1.71
C LEU A 338 -6.13 -7.65 1.77
N MET A 339 -4.81 -7.63 1.60
CA MET A 339 -4.02 -6.41 1.53
C MET A 339 -3.75 -6.04 0.06
N PRO A 340 -3.62 -4.74 -0.28
CA PRO A 340 -3.21 -4.35 -1.61
C PRO A 340 -1.87 -4.99 -2.00
N GLY A 341 -1.76 -5.44 -3.26
CA GLY A 341 -0.67 -6.28 -3.72
C GLY A 341 0.73 -5.70 -3.48
N LYS A 342 0.87 -4.37 -3.62
CA LYS A 342 2.12 -3.63 -3.43
C LYS A 342 2.66 -3.67 -2.00
N PHE A 343 1.79 -3.82 -1.00
CA PHE A 343 2.23 -3.86 0.40
C PHE A 343 2.68 -5.26 0.81
N SER A 344 3.89 -5.34 1.36
CA SER A 344 4.33 -6.50 2.10
C SER A 344 3.80 -6.44 3.54
N ALA A 345 3.56 -7.60 4.15
CA ALA A 345 3.22 -7.64 5.57
C ALA A 345 4.34 -7.03 6.42
N PHE A 346 5.59 -7.32 6.06
CA PHE A 346 6.77 -6.78 6.75
C PHE A 346 6.79 -5.25 6.74
N GLY A 347 6.68 -4.62 5.57
CA GLY A 347 6.69 -3.16 5.44
C GLY A 347 5.60 -2.49 6.26
N VAL A 348 4.36 -3.00 6.19
CA VAL A 348 3.27 -2.48 7.03
C VAL A 348 3.57 -2.64 8.51
N THR A 349 4.05 -3.81 8.95
CA THR A 349 4.37 -4.05 10.37
C THR A 349 5.49 -3.15 10.91
N GLN A 350 6.53 -2.90 10.11
CA GLN A 350 7.61 -1.99 10.52
C GLN A 350 7.11 -0.55 10.68
N THR A 351 6.11 -0.15 9.87
CA THR A 351 5.52 1.20 9.95
C THR A 351 4.48 1.37 11.06
N LEU A 352 3.86 0.29 11.57
CA LEU A 352 2.87 0.41 12.66
C LEU A 352 3.44 1.12 13.89
N ARG A 353 4.72 0.87 14.23
CA ARG A 353 5.38 1.49 15.38
C ARG A 353 5.57 2.99 15.21
N PRO A 354 6.29 3.49 14.18
CA PRO A 354 6.35 4.92 13.92
C PRO A 354 4.97 5.58 13.80
N LEU A 355 4.00 4.90 13.20
CA LEU A 355 2.63 5.41 13.07
C LEU A 355 1.98 5.66 14.43
N PHE A 356 1.98 4.69 15.35
CA PHE A 356 1.29 4.86 16.64
C PHE A 356 2.14 5.53 17.71
N ASP A 357 3.46 5.33 17.70
CA ASP A 357 4.36 5.97 18.66
C ASP A 357 4.59 7.43 18.29
N ARG A 358 4.91 7.73 17.03
CA ARG A 358 5.32 9.08 16.63
C ARG A 358 4.17 9.89 16.04
N ILE A 359 3.55 9.40 14.98
CA ILE A 359 2.59 10.19 14.18
C ILE A 359 1.27 10.42 14.94
N LEU A 360 0.68 9.34 15.46
CA LEU A 360 -0.60 9.36 16.17
C LEU A 360 -0.44 9.34 17.69
N GLY A 361 0.79 9.24 18.19
CA GLY A 361 1.11 9.23 19.62
C GLY A 361 0.85 10.57 20.31
N ASP A 362 1.01 10.58 21.63
CA ASP A 362 0.82 11.77 22.47
C ASP A 362 1.74 12.93 22.04
N VAL A 363 1.13 13.97 21.47
CA VAL A 363 1.86 15.09 20.89
C VAL A 363 2.63 15.88 21.96
N GLU A 364 2.15 15.90 23.21
CA GLU A 364 2.79 16.59 24.34
C GLU A 364 4.11 15.92 24.75
N THR A 365 4.23 14.62 24.51
CA THR A 365 5.49 13.88 24.69
C THR A 365 6.37 14.08 23.46
N LYS A 366 7.68 14.31 23.65
CA LYS A 366 8.63 14.42 22.53
C LYS A 366 8.67 13.15 21.67
N PRO A 367 8.70 13.22 20.32
CA PRO A 367 8.68 12.07 19.42
C PRO A 367 9.63 10.92 19.80
N LYS A 368 10.91 11.22 20.10
CA LYS A 368 11.90 10.21 20.52
C LYS A 368 11.57 9.48 21.83
N LYS A 369 10.73 10.08 22.67
CA LYS A 369 10.31 9.53 23.97
C LYS A 369 8.94 8.86 23.92
N ARG A 370 8.15 9.09 22.86
CA ARG A 370 6.85 8.43 22.69
C ARG A 370 7.09 6.92 22.52
N LYS A 371 6.46 6.14 23.38
CA LYS A 371 6.45 4.68 23.31
C LYS A 371 5.04 4.20 23.66
N SER A 372 4.42 3.47 22.75
CA SER A 372 3.19 2.75 23.02
C SER A 372 3.46 1.24 23.00
N LYS A 373 2.50 0.46 23.50
CA LYS A 373 2.52 -1.00 23.36
C LYS A 373 1.83 -1.46 22.07
N GLY A 374 1.24 -0.54 21.30
CA GLY A 374 0.42 -0.79 20.12
C GLY A 374 -0.63 0.30 19.91
N LEU A 375 -1.72 0.01 19.22
CA LEU A 375 -2.79 0.97 19.01
C LEU A 375 -3.51 1.26 20.35
N THR A 376 -3.46 2.52 20.80
CA THR A 376 -4.14 2.98 22.02
C THR A 376 -5.42 3.74 21.66
N GLN A 377 -6.32 3.95 22.63
CA GLN A 377 -7.48 4.84 22.43
C GLN A 377 -7.08 6.25 22.01
N TYR A 378 -5.99 6.78 22.58
CA TYR A 378 -5.47 8.09 22.21
C TYR A 378 -5.02 8.10 20.75
N ALA A 379 -4.22 7.12 20.32
CA ALA A 379 -3.72 7.04 18.95
C ALA A 379 -4.86 6.88 17.94
N LEU A 380 -5.88 6.07 18.26
CA LEU A 380 -7.07 5.93 17.43
C LEU A 380 -7.85 7.25 17.33
N ALA A 381 -8.02 7.95 18.45
CA ALA A 381 -8.70 9.24 18.48
C ALA A 381 -7.95 10.32 17.66
N GLN A 382 -6.62 10.37 17.76
CA GLN A 382 -5.81 11.28 16.93
C GLN A 382 -5.91 10.93 15.46
N GLY A 383 -5.85 9.64 15.11
CA GLY A 383 -6.05 9.18 13.72
C GLY A 383 -7.41 9.62 13.18
N ALA A 384 -8.47 9.48 13.98
CA ALA A 384 -9.80 9.97 13.63
C ALA A 384 -9.85 11.50 13.44
N VAL A 385 -9.24 12.26 14.34
CA VAL A 385 -9.18 13.73 14.25
C VAL A 385 -8.47 14.20 12.97
N GLU A 386 -7.30 13.62 12.65
CA GLU A 386 -6.56 14.00 11.45
C GLU A 386 -7.29 13.56 10.16
N PHE A 387 -7.94 12.39 10.16
CA PHE A 387 -8.79 11.95 9.05
C PHE A 387 -9.98 12.89 8.83
N TYR A 388 -10.74 13.20 9.88
CA TYR A 388 -11.90 14.07 9.75
C TYR A 388 -11.52 15.51 9.41
N ARG A 389 -10.37 16.00 9.89
CA ARG A 389 -9.84 17.29 9.44
C ARG A 389 -9.60 17.32 7.93
N TRP A 390 -8.97 16.28 7.37
CA TRP A 390 -8.80 16.16 5.93
C TRP A 390 -10.14 16.09 5.19
N SER A 391 -11.10 15.27 5.67
CA SER A 391 -12.38 15.09 5.00
C SER A 391 -13.26 16.34 5.05
N GLU A 392 -13.23 17.11 6.14
CA GLU A 392 -13.98 18.36 6.27
C GLU A 392 -13.49 19.41 5.27
N ILE A 393 -12.16 19.53 5.09
CA ILE A 393 -11.59 20.38 4.01
C ILE A 393 -12.09 19.87 2.66
N GLN A 394 -12.10 18.55 2.43
CA GLN A 394 -12.52 17.98 1.15
C GLN A 394 -14.03 18.19 0.88
N PHE A 395 -14.89 18.03 1.89
CA PHE A 395 -16.32 18.37 1.78
C PHE A 395 -16.54 19.86 1.55
N PHE A 396 -15.75 20.73 2.18
CA PHE A 396 -15.81 22.15 1.91
C PHE A 396 -15.49 22.44 0.44
N LEU A 397 -14.42 21.83 -0.11
CA LEU A 397 -14.09 21.95 -1.53
C LEU A 397 -15.21 21.40 -2.43
N ASP A 398 -15.74 20.22 -2.14
CA ASP A 398 -16.83 19.62 -2.93
C ASP A 398 -18.09 20.50 -2.94
N ARG A 399 -18.47 21.09 -1.80
CA ARG A 399 -19.60 22.02 -1.71
C ARG A 399 -19.32 23.35 -2.41
N LYS A 400 -18.09 23.86 -2.35
CA LYS A 400 -17.73 25.19 -2.86
C LYS A 400 -17.63 25.21 -4.39
N PHE A 401 -17.13 24.15 -5.02
CA PHE A 401 -16.93 24.08 -6.47
C PHE A 401 -18.13 23.43 -7.18
N THR A 402 -18.56 23.98 -8.32
CA THR A 402 -19.76 23.55 -9.05
C THR A 402 -19.63 22.10 -9.57
N PRO A 403 -20.74 21.33 -9.68
CA PRO A 403 -20.73 19.96 -10.18
C PRO A 403 -20.12 19.76 -11.57
N ALA A 404 -20.10 20.80 -12.41
CA ALA A 404 -19.51 20.78 -13.74
C ALA A 404 -17.97 20.65 -13.72
N LEU A 405 -17.30 21.13 -12.65
CA LEU A 405 -15.84 21.10 -12.52
C LEU A 405 -15.31 19.81 -11.86
N ARG A 406 -16.19 18.88 -11.47
CA ARG A 406 -15.87 17.66 -10.72
C ARG A 406 -15.52 16.41 -11.57
N PRO A 407 -16.14 16.14 -12.74
CA PRO A 407 -16.03 14.84 -13.43
C PRO A 407 -14.61 14.41 -13.86
N GLN A 408 -13.65 15.32 -13.92
CA GLN A 408 -12.27 15.07 -14.34
C GLN A 408 -11.32 14.70 -13.18
N THR A 409 -11.86 14.35 -12.01
CA THR A 409 -11.06 14.01 -10.81
C THR A 409 -11.23 12.55 -10.34
N VAL A 410 -11.97 11.73 -11.10
CA VAL A 410 -12.05 10.27 -10.88
C VAL A 410 -10.66 9.66 -11.01
N ASP A 411 -9.88 10.07 -12.02
CA ASP A 411 -8.54 9.56 -12.25
C ASP A 411 -7.59 9.91 -11.11
N LEU A 412 -7.70 11.10 -10.52
CA LEU A 412 -6.92 11.47 -9.34
C LEU A 412 -7.27 10.59 -8.13
N SER A 413 -8.56 10.33 -7.89
CA SER A 413 -8.97 9.38 -6.85
C SER A 413 -8.37 8.00 -7.11
N ASN A 414 -8.37 7.55 -8.37
CA ASN A 414 -7.78 6.27 -8.76
C ASN A 414 -6.25 6.27 -8.77
N GLN A 415 -5.58 7.42 -8.87
CA GLN A 415 -4.12 7.48 -8.82
C GLN A 415 -3.62 7.59 -7.39
N VAL A 416 -4.27 8.44 -6.58
CA VAL A 416 -3.91 8.65 -5.18
C VAL A 416 -4.36 7.49 -4.29
N PHE A 417 -5.58 6.97 -4.52
CA PHE A 417 -6.17 5.90 -3.72
C PHE A 417 -6.48 4.63 -4.53
N GLY A 418 -6.45 4.69 -5.85
CA GLY A 418 -6.71 3.53 -6.69
C GLY A 418 -5.48 2.64 -6.78
N PHE A 419 -5.47 1.70 -5.87
CA PHE A 419 -5.05 0.37 -6.21
C PHE A 419 -5.97 -0.15 -7.35
N PRO A 420 -5.44 -0.83 -8.38
CA PRO A 420 -6.21 -1.13 -9.58
C PRO A 420 -7.33 -2.12 -9.24
N LEU A 421 -8.60 -1.70 -9.40
CA LEU A 421 -9.78 -2.53 -9.67
C LEU A 421 -10.95 -1.64 -10.19
N VAL A 422 -10.80 -1.19 -11.45
CA VAL A 422 -11.81 -0.85 -12.49
C VAL A 422 -13.03 0.06 -12.15
N GLY A 423 -12.99 1.31 -12.65
CA GLY A 423 -13.98 1.96 -13.57
C GLY A 423 -15.32 2.53 -13.05
N ALA A 424 -15.51 3.86 -13.10
CA ALA A 424 -16.59 4.63 -12.42
C ALA A 424 -17.65 5.34 -13.30
N GLN A 425 -18.89 5.52 -12.80
CA GLN A 425 -19.83 6.63 -13.12
C GLN A 425 -21.05 6.76 -12.15
N LYS A 426 -21.66 7.97 -12.08
CA LYS A 426 -22.22 8.81 -10.97
C LYS A 426 -23.52 8.49 -10.15
N GLY A 427 -23.50 9.00 -8.89
CA GLY A 427 -24.57 9.71 -8.06
C GLY A 427 -24.85 9.04 -6.68
N SER A 428 -25.97 9.16 -5.95
CA SER A 428 -26.49 10.27 -5.14
C SER A 428 -27.05 9.70 -3.81
N GLY A 429 -26.44 10.09 -2.68
CA GLY A 429 -27.01 10.49 -1.38
C GLY A 429 -27.82 9.51 -0.50
N HIS A 430 -27.30 9.21 0.71
CA HIS A 430 -27.96 9.46 2.02
C HIS A 430 -27.04 9.16 3.24
N GLN A 431 -26.86 10.17 4.11
CA GLN A 431 -26.00 10.22 5.31
C GLN A 431 -26.42 9.30 6.48
N LEU A 432 -25.43 8.92 7.30
CA LEU A 432 -25.59 8.33 8.64
C LEU A 432 -24.81 9.17 9.66
N ASP A 433 -25.47 9.48 10.79
CA ASP A 433 -24.98 10.37 11.83
C ASP A 433 -24.11 9.64 12.85
N PHE A 434 -22.79 9.83 12.76
CA PHE A 434 -21.89 9.62 13.89
C PHE A 434 -21.89 10.90 14.71
N LYS A 435 -22.54 10.89 15.88
CA LYS A 435 -22.54 12.04 16.80
C LYS A 435 -21.16 12.24 17.43
N VAL A 436 -20.24 12.84 16.68
CA VAL A 436 -19.11 13.63 17.23
C VAL A 436 -19.69 14.92 17.80
N GLN A 437 -20.42 14.80 18.90
CA GLN A 437 -21.40 15.80 19.35
C GLN A 437 -20.78 17.06 20.00
N SER A 438 -19.51 17.40 19.75
CA SER A 438 -18.91 18.63 20.29
C SER A 438 -17.78 19.28 19.48
N GLN A 439 -17.44 18.79 18.27
CA GLN A 439 -16.39 19.42 17.44
C GLN A 439 -16.90 20.13 16.18
N GLN A 440 -18.15 19.95 15.76
CA GLN A 440 -18.69 20.57 14.53
C GLN A 440 -18.70 22.11 14.53
N GLN A 441 -18.59 22.79 15.68
CA GLN A 441 -18.49 24.26 15.74
C GLN A 441 -17.06 24.79 15.71
N VAL A 442 -16.04 23.96 15.95
CA VAL A 442 -14.62 24.38 15.96
C VAL A 442 -13.94 24.13 14.60
N THR A 443 -14.54 23.35 13.72
CA THR A 443 -13.92 22.93 12.45
C THR A 443 -13.98 23.98 11.35
N GLY A 444 -15.04 24.78 11.25
CA GLY A 444 -15.23 25.71 10.13
C GLY A 444 -14.14 26.80 10.00
N THR A 445 -13.78 27.45 11.12
CA THR A 445 -12.77 28.52 11.12
C THR A 445 -11.36 27.99 10.86
N MET A 446 -11.05 26.80 11.40
CA MET A 446 -9.77 26.12 11.19
C MET A 446 -9.59 25.66 9.74
N VAL A 447 -10.63 25.05 9.13
CA VAL A 447 -10.64 24.64 7.72
C VAL A 447 -10.34 25.82 6.80
N LEU A 448 -11.01 26.96 7.03
CA LEU A 448 -10.78 28.17 6.26
C LEU A 448 -9.38 28.74 6.45
N LYS A 449 -8.84 28.73 7.68
CA LYS A 449 -7.47 29.19 7.95
C LYS A 449 -6.42 28.33 7.25
N GLU A 450 -6.57 27.01 7.26
CA GLU A 450 -5.63 26.11 6.58
C GLU A 450 -5.70 26.24 5.05
N LEU A 451 -6.91 26.35 4.49
CA LEU A 451 -7.08 26.59 3.05
C LEU A 451 -6.57 27.97 2.63
N ASP A 452 -6.81 29.01 3.44
CA ASP A 452 -6.30 30.35 3.16
C ASP A 452 -4.78 30.38 3.25
N ARG A 453 -4.17 29.70 4.24
CA ARG A 453 -2.71 29.49 4.28
C ARG A 453 -2.22 28.87 2.97
N ILE A 454 -2.76 27.73 2.53
CA ILE A 454 -2.35 27.10 1.26
C ILE A 454 -2.50 28.08 0.08
N ARG A 455 -3.65 28.77 -0.03
CA ARG A 455 -3.94 29.66 -1.16
C ARG A 455 -3.04 30.90 -1.20
N THR A 456 -2.63 31.40 -0.04
CA THR A 456 -1.84 32.63 0.08
C THR A 456 -0.35 32.39 0.02
N SER A 457 0.12 31.27 0.57
CA SER A 457 1.55 30.97 0.74
C SER A 457 2.10 29.94 -0.24
N VAL A 458 1.25 29.14 -0.89
CA VAL A 458 1.68 28.13 -1.87
C VAL A 458 1.02 28.40 -3.20
N ARG A 459 1.80 28.37 -4.28
CA ARG A 459 1.29 28.52 -5.66
C ARG A 459 0.43 27.30 -6.06
N PRO A 460 -0.49 27.43 -7.03
CA PRO A 460 -1.13 26.27 -7.61
C PRO A 460 -0.13 25.52 -8.51
N PHE A 461 -0.20 24.18 -8.49
CA PHE A 461 0.69 23.30 -9.23
C PHE A 461 -0.04 22.48 -10.29
N PHE A 462 -1.28 22.05 -10.02
CA PHE A 462 -1.91 21.03 -10.83
C PHE A 462 -3.01 21.61 -11.72
N ARG A 463 -2.90 21.40 -13.04
CA ARG A 463 -4.00 21.61 -13.99
C ARG A 463 -5.12 20.62 -13.70
N GLN A 464 -6.35 20.99 -14.05
CA GLN A 464 -7.48 20.08 -13.96
C GLN A 464 -7.20 18.76 -14.71
N GLY A 465 -7.31 17.63 -14.01
CA GLY A 465 -7.09 16.30 -14.57
C GLY A 465 -5.62 15.92 -14.80
N ALA A 466 -4.65 16.76 -14.43
CA ALA A 466 -3.23 16.48 -14.59
C ALA A 466 -2.56 16.11 -13.25
N ASN A 467 -1.80 15.03 -13.22
CA ASN A 467 -1.07 14.53 -12.05
C ASN A 467 0.37 15.02 -11.96
N LYS A 468 0.82 15.84 -12.91
CA LYS A 468 2.13 16.48 -12.91
C LYS A 468 1.99 17.96 -12.59
N ALA A 469 2.89 18.48 -11.76
CA ALA A 469 2.96 19.87 -11.37
C ALA A 469 3.45 20.72 -12.54
N LEU A 470 2.66 21.72 -12.94
CA LEU A 470 3.06 22.70 -13.94
C LEU A 470 4.05 23.70 -13.32
N LEU A 471 5.24 23.78 -13.91
CA LEU A 471 6.29 24.72 -13.50
C LEU A 471 6.40 25.83 -14.57
N ALA A 472 5.88 27.01 -14.25
CA ALA A 472 5.91 28.21 -15.09
C ALA A 472 5.96 29.47 -14.21
N PRO A 473 6.32 30.66 -14.70
CA PRO A 473 6.21 31.90 -13.93
C PRO A 473 4.78 32.09 -13.39
N ARG A 474 4.63 32.78 -12.25
CA ARG A 474 3.35 32.85 -11.53
C ARG A 474 2.26 33.53 -12.36
N GLU A 475 2.66 34.51 -13.14
CA GLU A 475 1.88 35.28 -14.10
C GLU A 475 1.40 34.44 -15.29
N GLU A 476 2.18 33.44 -15.71
CA GLU A 476 1.84 32.53 -16.83
C GLU A 476 0.90 31.39 -16.40
N LEU A 477 0.77 31.10 -15.10
CA LEU A 477 -0.03 29.96 -14.60
C LEU A 477 -1.48 29.97 -15.10
N VAL A 478 -2.10 31.15 -15.19
CA VAL A 478 -3.48 31.31 -15.63
C VAL A 478 -3.63 30.95 -17.12
N GLU A 479 -2.62 31.25 -17.94
CA GLU A 479 -2.60 30.93 -19.37
C GLU A 479 -2.53 29.42 -19.62
N HIS A 480 -2.03 28.66 -18.64
CA HIS A 480 -1.95 27.21 -18.66
C HIS A 480 -3.08 26.51 -17.89
N ASP A 481 -4.17 27.22 -17.58
CA ASP A 481 -5.31 26.72 -16.80
C ASP A 481 -4.93 26.18 -15.40
N VAL A 482 -3.90 26.78 -14.79
CA VAL A 482 -3.45 26.43 -13.44
C VAL A 482 -3.81 27.52 -12.45
N TYR A 483 -4.78 27.22 -11.61
CA TYR A 483 -5.25 28.07 -10.53
C TYR A 483 -5.64 27.21 -9.31
N HIS A 484 -5.98 27.82 -8.18
CA HIS A 484 -6.52 27.11 -7.01
C HIS A 484 -7.97 26.64 -7.26
N GLY A 485 -8.16 25.80 -8.27
CA GLY A 485 -9.42 25.12 -8.58
C GLY A 485 -9.63 23.87 -7.71
N PHE A 486 -10.74 23.18 -7.97
CA PHE A 486 -11.12 21.99 -7.20
C PHE A 486 -10.05 20.89 -7.24
N TYR A 487 -9.54 20.53 -8.43
CA TYR A 487 -8.52 19.49 -8.57
C TYR A 487 -7.26 19.85 -7.79
N ASN A 488 -6.65 21.02 -8.07
CA ASN A 488 -5.44 21.47 -7.40
C ASN A 488 -5.60 21.50 -5.88
N LEU A 489 -6.67 22.11 -5.36
CA LEU A 489 -6.89 22.18 -3.91
C LEU A 489 -7.15 20.81 -3.27
N SER A 490 -7.73 19.85 -4.01
CA SER A 490 -7.92 18.48 -3.51
C SER A 490 -6.59 17.74 -3.39
N VAL A 491 -5.72 17.83 -4.41
CA VAL A 491 -4.35 17.28 -4.33
C VAL A 491 -3.59 17.94 -3.18
N MET A 492 -3.63 19.28 -3.11
CA MET A 492 -2.96 20.02 -2.05
C MET A 492 -3.50 19.68 -0.66
N ASN A 493 -4.79 19.35 -0.50
CA ASN A 493 -5.34 18.90 0.78
C ASN A 493 -4.79 17.52 1.20
N ILE A 494 -4.59 16.61 0.25
CA ILE A 494 -3.93 15.31 0.51
C ILE A 494 -2.48 15.53 0.93
N VAL A 495 -1.72 16.30 0.13
CA VAL A 495 -0.31 16.63 0.42
C VAL A 495 -0.19 17.35 1.77
N ARG A 496 -1.07 18.30 2.08
CA ARG A 496 -1.19 18.97 3.37
C ARG A 496 -1.41 18.00 4.52
N GLY A 497 -2.30 17.02 4.35
CA GLY A 497 -2.51 15.96 5.34
C GLY A 497 -1.22 15.18 5.61
N LEU A 498 -0.51 14.76 4.56
CA LEU A 498 0.75 14.02 4.67
C LEU A 498 1.85 14.83 5.37
N VAL A 499 2.11 16.07 4.92
CA VAL A 499 3.14 16.94 5.53
C VAL A 499 2.77 17.29 6.96
N ARG A 500 1.48 17.46 7.28
CA ARG A 500 1.03 17.68 8.66
C ARG A 500 1.33 16.48 9.55
N LEU A 501 1.03 15.25 9.11
CA LEU A 501 1.34 14.03 9.86
C LEU A 501 2.85 13.86 10.06
N LEU A 502 3.64 14.22 9.04
CA LEU A 502 5.10 14.25 9.10
C LEU A 502 5.61 15.25 10.15
N VAL A 503 5.21 16.54 10.06
CA VAL A 503 5.63 17.58 11.02
C VAL A 503 5.20 17.23 12.44
N ARG A 504 3.93 16.85 12.62
CA ARG A 504 3.39 16.45 13.94
C ARG A 504 4.13 15.25 14.54
N GLY A 505 4.48 14.28 13.70
CA GLY A 505 5.10 13.03 14.12
C GLY A 505 6.56 13.20 14.55
N TYR A 506 7.29 14.12 13.91
CA TYR A 506 8.75 14.16 14.02
C TYR A 506 9.32 15.46 14.58
N ALA A 507 8.54 16.55 14.64
CA ALA A 507 9.00 17.78 15.28
C ALA A 507 9.20 17.57 16.80
N GLU A 508 10.44 17.79 17.28
CA GLU A 508 10.81 17.64 18.69
C GLU A 508 10.25 18.75 19.62
N ASP A 509 9.81 19.86 19.03
CA ASP A 509 9.21 20.99 19.74
C ASP A 509 7.67 20.97 19.60
N LEU A 510 6.97 21.10 20.73
CA LEU A 510 5.51 20.99 20.79
C LEU A 510 4.81 22.11 20.00
N PRO A 511 5.14 23.41 20.19
CA PRO A 511 4.64 24.48 19.32
C PRO A 511 4.87 24.18 17.84
N ARG A 512 6.10 23.76 17.46
CA ARG A 512 6.43 23.44 16.07
C ARG A 512 5.55 22.32 15.49
N ALA A 513 5.27 21.29 16.28
CA ALA A 513 4.41 20.16 15.92
C ALA A 513 2.93 20.57 15.79
N LEU A 514 2.41 21.41 16.68
CA LEU A 514 1.01 21.83 16.71
C LEU A 514 0.69 22.85 15.60
N ASP A 515 1.55 23.85 15.43
CA ASP A 515 1.36 24.97 14.50
C ASP A 515 1.83 24.65 13.07
N MET A 516 2.36 23.44 12.84
CA MET A 516 2.90 23.00 11.55
C MET A 516 3.93 24.02 11.03
N VAL A 517 4.97 24.25 11.81
CA VAL A 517 6.01 25.22 11.44
C VAL A 517 7.00 24.57 10.47
N GLY A 518 7.55 23.39 10.81
CA GLY A 518 8.51 22.69 9.96
C GLY A 518 9.28 21.57 10.66
N LEU A 519 10.25 20.99 9.95
CA LEU A 519 11.13 19.93 10.43
C LEU A 519 12.61 20.31 10.30
N THR A 520 13.46 19.76 11.17
CA THR A 520 14.92 19.84 11.01
C THR A 520 15.45 18.73 10.08
N ASP A 521 16.72 18.86 9.67
CA ASP A 521 17.46 17.87 8.87
C ASP A 521 17.41 16.46 9.52
N ASP A 522 17.76 16.37 10.80
CA ASP A 522 17.73 15.12 11.58
C ASP A 522 16.33 14.52 11.69
N GLU A 523 15.30 15.36 11.84
CA GLU A 523 13.91 14.90 11.98
C GLU A 523 13.38 14.31 10.67
N MET A 524 13.76 14.90 9.53
CA MET A 524 13.48 14.32 8.22
C MET A 524 14.20 12.98 8.02
N ASP A 525 15.48 12.88 8.41
CA ASP A 525 16.23 11.63 8.40
C ASP A 525 15.59 10.53 9.26
N PHE A 526 15.12 10.86 10.46
CA PHE A 526 14.38 9.89 11.28
C PHE A 526 13.09 9.41 10.61
N PHE A 527 12.37 10.28 9.90
CA PHE A 527 11.17 9.88 9.16
C PHE A 527 11.48 8.84 8.08
N PHE A 528 12.47 9.10 7.22
CA PHE A 528 12.80 8.16 6.15
C PHE A 528 13.32 6.82 6.69
N LYS A 529 14.08 6.82 7.79
CA LYS A 529 14.54 5.59 8.45
C LYS A 529 13.38 4.75 8.98
N ASP A 530 12.36 5.39 9.54
CA ASP A 530 11.17 4.74 10.08
C ASP A 530 10.21 4.25 8.98
N MET A 531 10.18 4.93 7.84
CA MET A 531 9.26 4.64 6.74
C MET A 531 9.87 3.82 5.60
N LYS A 532 11.17 3.48 5.67
CA LYS A 532 11.94 2.84 4.59
C LYS A 532 11.28 1.59 4.00
N ASP A 533 10.69 0.74 4.84
CA ASP A 533 10.16 -0.55 4.37
C ASP A 533 8.82 -0.36 3.65
N LEU A 534 7.98 0.57 4.12
CA LEU A 534 6.78 0.99 3.39
C LEU A 534 7.14 1.76 2.12
N GLY A 535 8.16 2.63 2.19
CA GLY A 535 8.68 3.35 1.05
C GLY A 535 9.22 2.43 -0.04
N ARG A 536 9.90 1.33 0.34
CA ARG A 536 10.31 0.26 -0.59
C ARG A 536 9.10 -0.40 -1.22
N ASP A 537 8.10 -0.81 -0.43
CA ASP A 537 6.89 -1.47 -0.93
C ASP A 537 6.07 -0.57 -1.90
N LEU A 538 6.12 0.74 -1.69
CA LEU A 538 5.50 1.75 -2.57
C LEU A 538 6.36 2.12 -3.78
N HIS A 539 7.57 1.55 -3.90
CA HIS A 539 8.58 1.88 -4.91
C HIS A 539 8.97 3.37 -4.89
N PHE A 540 8.88 4.00 -3.72
CA PHE A 540 9.15 5.42 -3.52
C PHE A 540 10.52 5.66 -2.86
N MET A 541 11.01 4.70 -2.06
CA MET A 541 12.30 4.80 -1.38
C MET A 541 13.21 3.67 -1.81
N ASP A 542 14.33 4.03 -2.44
CA ASP A 542 15.34 3.04 -2.77
C ASP A 542 16.06 2.57 -1.48
N PRO A 543 16.07 1.25 -1.19
CA PRO A 543 16.68 0.72 0.02
C PRO A 543 18.18 1.01 0.14
N ARG A 544 18.88 1.26 -0.98
CA ARG A 544 20.32 1.58 -1.03
C ARG A 544 20.63 2.98 -0.52
N ASN A 545 19.67 3.91 -0.62
CA ASN A 545 19.87 5.32 -0.29
C ASN A 545 19.32 5.73 1.09
N ILE A 546 18.74 4.81 1.87
CA ILE A 546 18.10 5.12 3.14
C ILE A 546 18.97 5.95 4.11
N PRO A 547 20.30 5.69 4.26
CA PRO A 547 21.13 6.48 5.18
C PRO A 547 21.25 7.96 4.83
N VAL A 548 21.02 8.34 3.57
CA VAL A 548 21.17 9.71 3.06
C VAL A 548 19.86 10.34 2.60
N LEU A 549 18.79 9.54 2.45
CA LEU A 549 17.56 9.97 1.80
C LEU A 549 16.87 11.11 2.53
N GLY A 550 16.80 11.08 3.86
CA GLY A 550 16.15 12.18 4.60
C GLY A 550 16.94 13.49 4.58
N HIS A 551 18.27 13.41 4.71
CA HIS A 551 19.14 14.58 4.55
C HIS A 551 19.05 15.18 3.14
N ARG A 552 18.98 14.30 2.13
CA ARG A 552 18.79 14.68 0.74
C ARG A 552 17.44 15.37 0.54
N SER A 553 16.34 14.77 0.99
CA SER A 553 15.01 15.36 0.84
C SER A 553 14.83 16.66 1.64
N PHE A 554 15.46 16.78 2.81
CA PHE A 554 15.54 18.05 3.54
C PHE A 554 16.22 19.13 2.69
N MET A 555 17.39 18.82 2.12
CA MET A 555 18.10 19.72 1.20
C MET A 555 17.24 20.07 -0.02
N GLU A 556 16.62 19.08 -0.66
CA GLU A 556 15.80 19.28 -1.85
C GLU A 556 14.64 20.22 -1.58
N GLY A 557 13.97 20.07 -0.43
CA GLY A 557 12.86 20.95 -0.04
C GLY A 557 13.28 22.38 0.27
N ASN A 558 14.45 22.58 0.89
CA ASN A 558 14.96 23.91 1.22
C ASN A 558 15.60 24.63 0.02
N VAL A 559 16.15 23.90 -0.96
CA VAL A 559 16.93 24.49 -2.07
C VAL A 559 16.15 24.53 -3.39
N PHE A 560 15.36 23.49 -3.69
CA PHE A 560 14.77 23.29 -5.03
C PHE A 560 13.25 23.51 -5.11
N THR A 561 12.68 24.19 -4.11
CA THR A 561 11.28 24.65 -4.12
C THR A 561 11.23 26.15 -4.44
N PHE A 562 10.06 26.66 -4.84
CA PHE A 562 9.90 28.08 -5.19
C PHE A 562 10.09 28.99 -3.98
N ILE A 563 9.67 28.53 -2.81
CA ILE A 563 9.77 29.27 -1.56
C ILE A 563 10.97 28.84 -0.71
N GLY A 564 11.78 27.90 -1.20
CA GLY A 564 12.96 27.37 -0.53
C GLY A 564 13.89 28.49 -0.09
N ASN A 565 14.23 28.53 1.20
CA ASN A 565 15.12 29.56 1.75
C ASN A 565 16.58 29.10 1.91
N GLY A 566 16.92 27.89 1.50
CA GLY A 566 18.27 27.32 1.56
C GLY A 566 18.61 26.65 2.90
N ILE A 567 19.74 25.94 2.95
CA ILE A 567 20.16 25.24 4.19
C ILE A 567 20.89 26.21 5.12
N GLN A 568 20.23 26.71 6.17
CA GLN A 568 20.85 27.72 7.02
C GLN A 568 20.93 27.28 8.48
N LYS A 569 21.89 27.87 9.21
CA LYS A 569 21.88 27.79 10.67
C LYS A 569 20.78 28.72 11.20
N PRO A 570 20.18 28.41 12.36
CA PRO A 570 19.22 29.32 12.98
C PRO A 570 19.89 30.68 13.25
N ASP A 571 19.18 31.76 12.96
CA ASP A 571 19.58 33.14 13.26
C ASP A 571 18.65 33.73 14.32
N ALA A 572 19.13 34.71 15.10
CA ALA A 572 18.30 35.40 16.08
C ALA A 572 17.14 36.18 15.43
N SER A 573 17.34 36.66 14.19
CA SER A 573 16.31 37.37 13.44
C SER A 573 15.28 36.44 12.78
N ASP A 574 15.68 35.21 12.46
CA ASP A 574 14.83 34.17 11.88
C ASP A 574 15.20 32.79 12.46
N PRO A 575 14.58 32.40 13.59
CA PRO A 575 14.84 31.13 14.22
C PRO A 575 14.33 29.93 13.40
N GLN A 576 13.47 30.15 12.39
CA GLN A 576 12.87 29.09 11.57
C GLN A 576 13.68 28.76 10.31
N ARG A 577 14.66 29.59 9.96
CA ARG A 577 15.50 29.46 8.76
C ARG A 577 16.29 28.15 8.60
N HIS A 578 16.34 27.32 9.63
CA HIS A 578 17.01 26.03 9.62
C HIS A 578 16.03 24.86 9.45
N LEU A 579 14.76 25.15 9.22
CA LEU A 579 13.68 24.18 9.10
C LEU A 579 13.29 24.05 7.63
N LEU A 580 12.96 22.82 7.23
CA LEU A 580 12.05 22.60 6.11
C LEU A 580 10.67 23.05 6.57
N VAL A 581 10.28 24.28 6.22
CA VAL A 581 9.00 24.83 6.67
C VAL A 581 7.84 24.09 6.01
N PHE A 582 6.67 24.16 6.63
CA PHE A 582 5.52 23.38 6.19
C PHE A 582 5.18 23.59 4.71
N GLU A 583 5.21 24.83 4.24
CA GLU A 583 4.96 25.19 2.85
C GLU A 583 6.01 24.59 1.90
N GLU A 584 7.30 24.64 2.26
CA GLU A 584 8.37 23.99 1.47
C GLU A 584 8.14 22.48 1.40
N GLY A 585 7.67 21.88 2.49
CA GLY A 585 7.24 20.48 2.53
C GLY A 585 6.09 20.19 1.56
N LEU A 586 5.11 21.09 1.41
CA LEU A 586 4.01 20.95 0.45
C LEU A 586 4.53 20.97 -0.99
N GLU A 587 5.43 21.91 -1.30
CA GLU A 587 6.03 22.01 -2.64
C GLU A 587 6.92 20.80 -2.93
N LEU A 588 7.77 20.39 -1.99
CA LEU A 588 8.64 19.21 -2.13
C LEU A 588 7.82 17.96 -2.46
N VAL A 589 6.79 17.65 -1.67
CA VAL A 589 5.95 16.47 -1.91
C VAL A 589 5.23 16.57 -3.26
N SER A 590 4.79 17.77 -3.67
CA SER A 590 4.15 17.99 -4.98
C SER A 590 5.11 17.77 -6.15
N LEU A 591 6.36 18.24 -6.03
CA LEU A 591 7.41 18.05 -7.03
C LEU A 591 7.83 16.59 -7.14
N VAL A 592 8.01 15.89 -6.00
CA VAL A 592 8.37 14.47 -6.00
C VAL A 592 7.21 13.62 -6.54
N TYR A 593 5.96 13.93 -6.20
CA TYR A 593 4.78 13.28 -6.79
C TYR A 593 4.74 13.49 -8.32
N SER A 594 4.97 14.71 -8.79
CA SER A 594 5.05 15.02 -10.23
C SER A 594 6.18 14.25 -10.94
N GLY A 595 7.38 14.22 -10.33
CA GLY A 595 8.52 13.46 -10.83
C GLY A 595 8.25 11.96 -10.87
N GLY A 596 7.55 11.40 -9.87
CA GLY A 596 7.13 10.00 -9.85
C GLY A 596 6.17 9.65 -10.99
N ASN A 597 5.25 10.55 -11.35
CA ASN A 597 4.36 10.33 -12.49
C ASN A 597 5.11 10.43 -13.83
N LEU A 598 6.04 11.37 -13.97
CA LEU A 598 6.93 11.42 -15.16
C LEU A 598 7.81 10.17 -15.26
N ASN A 599 8.30 9.64 -14.13
CA ASN A 599 9.05 8.40 -14.08
C ASN A 599 8.24 7.21 -14.59
N ASP A 600 7.00 7.04 -14.12
CA ASP A 600 6.17 5.92 -14.56
C ASP A 600 5.88 6.00 -16.07
N ASP A 601 5.63 7.19 -16.62
CA ASP A 601 5.43 7.37 -18.06
C ASP A 601 6.68 6.99 -18.88
N LEU A 602 7.87 7.47 -18.47
CA LEU A 602 9.13 7.15 -19.14
C LEU A 602 9.50 5.68 -18.97
N TYR A 603 9.21 5.09 -17.82
CA TYR A 603 9.46 3.67 -17.59
C TYR A 603 8.53 2.78 -18.44
N ILE A 604 7.26 3.17 -18.62
CA ILE A 604 6.34 2.50 -19.55
C ILE A 604 6.86 2.60 -20.99
N LEU A 605 7.32 3.77 -21.44
CA LEU A 605 7.98 3.92 -22.74
C LEU A 605 9.12 2.91 -22.88
N GLY A 606 9.98 2.79 -21.88
CA GLY A 606 11.08 1.83 -21.87
C GLY A 606 10.60 0.38 -21.96
N LEU A 607 9.58 -0.01 -21.19
CA LEU A 607 9.02 -1.36 -21.21
C LEU A 607 8.36 -1.73 -22.54
N GLU A 608 7.71 -0.78 -23.20
CA GLU A 608 7.00 -1.03 -24.45
C GLU A 608 7.93 -1.07 -25.68
N THR A 609 9.08 -0.38 -25.61
CA THR A 609 9.93 -0.15 -26.78
C THR A 609 11.30 -0.81 -26.71
N CYS A 610 11.76 -1.23 -25.53
CA CYS A 610 13.13 -1.73 -25.34
C CYS A 610 13.17 -3.14 -24.73
N PRO A 611 14.25 -3.91 -24.99
CA PRO A 611 14.48 -5.17 -24.30
C PRO A 611 14.48 -4.98 -22.79
N THR A 612 13.97 -5.98 -22.07
CA THR A 612 13.92 -5.99 -20.61
C THR A 612 14.90 -7.00 -20.03
N GLY A 613 15.45 -6.66 -18.87
CA GLY A 613 16.48 -7.43 -18.17
C GLY A 613 15.98 -8.06 -16.88
N SER A 614 16.90 -8.29 -15.95
CA SER A 614 16.56 -8.78 -14.61
C SER A 614 15.66 -7.79 -13.87
N ILE A 615 15.06 -8.24 -12.77
CA ILE A 615 14.27 -7.39 -11.88
C ILE A 615 15.19 -6.44 -11.09
N ASP A 616 14.77 -5.19 -10.87
CA ASP A 616 15.44 -4.17 -10.05
C ASP A 616 15.05 -4.27 -8.56
N VAL A 617 15.56 -3.35 -7.73
CA VAL A 617 15.30 -3.30 -6.29
C VAL A 617 13.82 -3.04 -5.92
N PHE A 618 13.00 -2.65 -6.88
CA PHE A 618 11.56 -2.41 -6.75
C PHE A 618 10.70 -3.53 -7.35
N GLY A 619 11.28 -4.67 -7.73
CA GLY A 619 10.48 -5.72 -8.34
C GLY A 619 10.08 -5.42 -9.79
N ARG A 620 10.69 -4.43 -10.44
CA ARG A 620 10.40 -3.97 -11.80
C ARG A 620 11.46 -4.49 -12.80
N PRO A 621 11.10 -4.98 -14.00
CA PRO A 621 12.09 -5.32 -15.01
C PRO A 621 13.00 -4.14 -15.38
N LYS A 622 14.31 -4.35 -15.37
CA LYS A 622 15.25 -3.35 -15.90
C LYS A 622 15.03 -3.18 -17.40
N VAL A 623 15.35 -2.02 -17.95
CA VAL A 623 15.21 -1.70 -19.38
C VAL A 623 16.58 -1.54 -20.01
N ASP A 624 16.78 -1.97 -21.26
CA ASP A 624 18.04 -1.74 -21.97
C ASP A 624 18.33 -0.22 -22.06
N ARG A 625 19.48 0.19 -21.54
CA ARG A 625 19.89 1.58 -21.35
C ARG A 625 20.19 2.28 -22.67
N GLY A 626 20.83 1.60 -23.61
CA GLY A 626 21.15 2.17 -24.93
C GLY A 626 19.88 2.45 -25.72
N CYS A 627 18.99 1.45 -25.79
CA CYS A 627 17.67 1.60 -26.38
C CYS A 627 16.85 2.67 -25.65
N PHE A 628 16.81 2.65 -24.31
CA PHE A 628 16.03 3.62 -23.55
C PHE A 628 16.53 5.05 -23.79
N ARG A 629 17.85 5.27 -23.83
CA ARG A 629 18.46 6.56 -24.18
C ARG A 629 17.99 7.04 -25.55
N GLU A 630 18.06 6.20 -26.58
CA GLU A 630 17.59 6.54 -27.94
C GLU A 630 16.11 6.97 -27.91
N LYS A 631 15.25 6.17 -27.28
CA LYS A 631 13.80 6.43 -27.22
C LYS A 631 13.47 7.67 -26.40
N ALA A 632 14.09 7.83 -25.24
CA ALA A 632 13.90 8.99 -24.40
C ALA A 632 14.40 10.27 -25.11
N VAL A 633 15.56 10.23 -25.79
CA VAL A 633 16.06 11.38 -26.55
C VAL A 633 15.06 11.84 -27.61
N ALA A 634 14.42 10.89 -28.30
CA ALA A 634 13.41 11.16 -29.31
C ALA A 634 12.09 11.68 -28.73
N GLU A 635 11.62 11.12 -27.62
CA GLU A 635 10.23 11.28 -27.17
C GLU A 635 10.04 12.12 -25.89
N LEU A 636 11.11 12.42 -25.13
CA LEU A 636 11.02 13.10 -23.82
C LEU A 636 10.24 14.42 -23.87
N SER A 637 10.34 15.17 -24.96
CA SER A 637 9.56 16.41 -25.18
C SER A 637 8.05 16.21 -25.01
N GLY A 638 7.50 15.09 -25.51
CA GLY A 638 6.08 14.75 -25.39
C GLY A 638 5.62 14.55 -23.94
N TYR A 639 6.53 14.14 -23.06
CA TYR A 639 6.26 13.89 -21.64
C TYR A 639 6.46 15.12 -20.75
N MET A 640 7.01 16.21 -21.28
CA MET A 640 7.33 17.46 -20.56
C MET A 640 6.32 18.59 -20.78
N ALA A 641 5.08 18.28 -21.15
CA ALA A 641 4.04 19.31 -21.34
C ALA A 641 3.76 20.14 -20.06
N HIS A 642 4.08 19.62 -18.87
CA HIS A 642 3.99 20.33 -17.59
C HIS A 642 5.23 21.19 -17.27
N LEU A 643 6.28 21.13 -18.07
CA LEU A 643 7.51 21.92 -17.96
C LEU A 643 7.70 22.72 -19.25
N PRO A 644 6.83 23.70 -19.57
CA PRO A 644 6.76 24.30 -20.90
C PRO A 644 8.08 24.93 -21.36
N LYS A 645 8.84 25.57 -20.47
CA LYS A 645 10.11 26.22 -20.84
C LYS A 645 11.25 25.18 -20.94
N MET A 646 11.26 24.16 -20.09
CA MET A 646 12.15 22.99 -20.26
C MET A 646 11.89 22.25 -21.58
N LYS A 647 10.62 22.07 -21.95
CA LYS A 647 10.21 21.48 -23.23
C LYS A 647 10.70 22.33 -24.41
N ALA A 648 10.48 23.63 -24.37
CA ALA A 648 10.95 24.55 -25.42
C ALA A 648 12.48 24.52 -25.55
N PHE A 649 13.20 24.50 -24.43
CA PHE A 649 14.65 24.30 -24.40
C PHE A 649 15.05 22.98 -25.05
N TRP A 650 14.42 21.87 -24.66
CA TRP A 650 14.70 20.55 -25.22
C TRP A 650 14.45 20.49 -26.73
N ASP A 651 13.33 21.04 -27.20
CA ASP A 651 12.98 21.09 -28.62
C ASP A 651 13.95 21.95 -29.44
N GLY A 652 14.54 22.98 -28.83
CA GLY A 652 15.55 23.83 -29.44
C GLY A 652 16.94 23.19 -29.53
N LEU A 653 17.20 22.09 -28.82
CA LEU A 653 18.47 21.37 -28.90
C LEU A 653 18.58 20.57 -30.21
N SER A 654 19.79 20.53 -30.78
CA SER A 654 20.15 19.56 -31.80
C SER A 654 20.07 18.13 -31.25
N LEU A 655 20.05 17.12 -32.11
CA LEU A 655 20.06 15.72 -31.67
C LEU A 655 21.27 15.41 -30.76
N GLU A 656 22.45 15.94 -31.11
CA GLU A 656 23.67 15.84 -30.30
C GLU A 656 23.50 16.53 -28.94
N GLY A 657 22.90 17.72 -28.90
CA GLY A 657 22.60 18.42 -27.66
C GLY A 657 21.60 17.67 -26.77
N LYS A 658 20.58 17.03 -27.35
CA LYS A 658 19.64 16.18 -26.61
C LYS A 658 20.34 14.95 -26.03
N ALA A 659 21.17 14.29 -26.83
CA ALA A 659 21.96 13.14 -26.40
C ALA A 659 22.92 13.52 -25.26
N GLU A 660 23.58 14.68 -25.35
CA GLU A 660 24.43 15.20 -24.28
C GLU A 660 23.63 15.46 -22.99
N ALA A 661 22.51 16.20 -23.09
CA ALA A 661 21.66 16.52 -21.95
C ALA A 661 21.18 15.25 -21.24
N PHE A 662 20.71 14.27 -22.02
CA PHE A 662 20.26 12.99 -21.48
C PHE A 662 21.42 12.19 -20.87
N GLY A 663 22.57 12.13 -21.54
CA GLY A 663 23.75 11.45 -21.03
C GLY A 663 24.22 12.04 -19.69
N ILE A 664 24.12 13.36 -19.51
CA ILE A 664 24.37 13.98 -18.21
C ILE A 664 23.33 13.50 -17.19
N LEU A 665 22.02 13.65 -17.46
CA LEU A 665 20.95 13.21 -16.54
C LEU A 665 21.12 11.75 -16.12
N GLU A 666 21.45 10.89 -17.07
CA GLU A 666 21.71 9.48 -16.87
C GLU A 666 22.90 9.29 -15.92
N ASN A 667 24.03 9.97 -16.15
CA ASN A 667 25.19 9.91 -15.25
C ASN A 667 24.89 10.41 -13.82
N ILE A 668 23.99 11.38 -13.66
CA ILE A 668 23.53 11.82 -12.32
C ILE A 668 22.72 10.71 -11.65
N ALA A 669 21.87 10.04 -12.43
CA ALA A 669 20.98 9.02 -11.94
C ALA A 669 21.68 7.69 -11.68
N VAL A 670 22.77 7.41 -12.39
CA VAL A 670 23.57 6.18 -12.26
C VAL A 670 23.97 5.98 -10.82
N ARG A 671 23.60 4.82 -10.29
CA ARG A 671 23.94 4.44 -8.93
C ARG A 671 25.11 3.46 -8.97
N PRO A 672 26.11 3.65 -8.09
CA PRO A 672 27.17 2.67 -8.00
C PRO A 672 26.59 1.29 -7.69
N ILE A 673 27.01 0.26 -8.43
CA ILE A 673 26.55 -1.13 -8.31
C ILE A 673 26.91 -1.61 -6.90
N GLN A 674 25.96 -1.49 -5.98
CA GLN A 674 26.06 -2.14 -4.68
C GLN A 674 25.63 -3.60 -4.79
N ASP A 675 24.68 -3.90 -5.70
CA ASP A 675 23.90 -5.15 -5.63
C ASP A 675 24.65 -6.43 -6.07
N GLU A 676 25.64 -6.37 -6.97
CA GLU A 676 26.29 -7.60 -7.47
C GLU A 676 27.77 -7.78 -7.07
N VAL A 677 28.49 -6.72 -6.70
CA VAL A 677 29.78 -6.88 -5.99
C VAL A 677 29.50 -7.50 -4.61
N GLU A 678 28.43 -7.07 -3.95
CA GLU A 678 27.91 -7.67 -2.71
C GLU A 678 27.40 -9.10 -2.92
N TYR A 679 27.03 -9.53 -4.14
CA TYR A 679 26.61 -10.90 -4.40
C TYR A 679 27.78 -11.81 -4.81
N ARG A 680 28.62 -11.38 -5.77
CA ARG A 680 29.74 -12.19 -6.31
C ARG A 680 30.96 -12.22 -5.41
N GLU A 681 31.33 -11.16 -4.70
CA GLU A 681 32.42 -11.26 -3.72
C GLU A 681 31.99 -12.05 -2.48
N THR A 682 30.73 -11.91 -2.07
CA THR A 682 30.14 -12.76 -1.05
C THR A 682 30.13 -14.22 -1.51
N GLU A 683 29.74 -14.52 -2.75
CA GLU A 683 29.80 -15.88 -3.31
C GLU A 683 31.24 -16.43 -3.42
N LYS A 684 32.21 -15.63 -3.88
CA LYS A 684 33.64 -16.01 -3.95
C LYS A 684 34.30 -16.17 -2.57
N LEU A 685 33.92 -15.39 -1.55
CA LEU A 685 34.40 -15.53 -0.17
C LEU A 685 33.67 -16.66 0.58
N LEU A 686 32.50 -17.09 0.11
CA LEU A 686 31.71 -18.18 0.70
C LEU A 686 31.99 -19.55 0.07
N ASP A 687 32.82 -19.62 -0.96
CA ASP A 687 33.28 -20.87 -1.57
C ASP A 687 34.18 -21.71 -0.63
N GLY A 688 34.48 -21.19 0.58
CA GLY A 688 35.17 -21.91 1.64
C GLY A 688 34.29 -22.47 2.76
N THR A 689 33.16 -21.83 3.12
CA THR A 689 32.31 -22.30 4.23
C THR A 689 30.88 -21.73 4.15
N THR A 690 29.97 -22.50 3.56
CA THR A 690 28.49 -22.38 3.60
C THR A 690 27.88 -21.03 3.18
N PRO A 691 27.04 -21.00 2.12
CA PRO A 691 26.46 -19.76 1.58
C PRO A 691 25.65 -18.98 2.64
N VAL A 692 25.51 -17.66 2.44
CA VAL A 692 24.49 -16.85 3.12
C VAL A 692 23.17 -17.53 2.83
N LYS A 693 22.63 -18.23 3.83
CA LYS A 693 21.36 -18.91 3.67
C LYS A 693 20.33 -17.81 3.41
N HIS A 694 19.64 -17.93 2.29
CA HIS A 694 18.38 -17.22 2.12
C HIS A 694 17.53 -17.58 3.35
N CYS A 695 17.33 -16.60 4.24
CA CYS A 695 16.52 -16.83 5.42
C CYS A 695 15.09 -16.88 4.91
N GLU A 696 14.64 -18.05 4.44
CA GLU A 696 13.25 -18.27 4.09
C GLU A 696 12.42 -17.90 5.33
N ALA A 697 11.68 -16.80 5.22
CA ALA A 697 10.67 -16.49 6.21
C ALA A 697 9.76 -17.72 6.24
N PRO A 698 9.58 -18.40 7.40
CA PRO A 698 8.84 -19.65 7.43
C PRO A 698 7.42 -19.38 6.94
N TYR A 699 7.14 -19.78 5.70
CA TYR A 699 5.81 -19.72 5.13
C TYR A 699 4.96 -20.78 5.86
N PHE A 700 4.04 -20.33 6.69
CA PHE A 700 2.76 -21.00 6.97
C PHE A 700 2.71 -22.31 7.78
N MET A 701 3.69 -22.65 8.62
CA MET A 701 3.43 -23.69 9.64
C MET A 701 3.72 -23.17 11.05
N GLY A 702 2.64 -23.15 11.84
CA GLY A 702 2.45 -22.51 13.15
C GLY A 702 3.75 -22.14 13.88
N PHE A 703 3.85 -20.87 14.25
CA PHE A 703 4.94 -20.22 14.99
C PHE A 703 5.38 -21.00 16.24
N ARG A 704 6.05 -22.14 16.05
CA ARG A 704 6.88 -22.74 17.06
C ARG A 704 7.99 -21.73 17.30
N LYS A 705 8.17 -21.36 18.57
CA LYS A 705 9.23 -20.47 19.08
C LYS A 705 10.59 -20.76 18.45
N GLU A 706 10.84 -22.01 18.07
CA GLU A 706 12.04 -22.48 17.39
C GLU A 706 12.21 -22.01 15.94
N ALA A 707 11.15 -21.91 15.13
CA ALA A 707 11.25 -21.41 13.74
C ALA A 707 11.53 -19.90 13.72
N LYS A 708 10.83 -19.13 14.58
CA LYS A 708 11.16 -17.72 14.84
C LYS A 708 12.58 -17.57 15.36
N ARG A 709 13.01 -18.43 16.30
CA ARG A 709 14.39 -18.44 16.81
C ARG A 709 15.39 -18.70 15.67
N LYS A 710 15.17 -19.70 14.82
CA LYS A 710 16.05 -20.02 13.68
C LYS A 710 16.09 -18.91 12.62
N TYR A 711 14.96 -18.27 12.32
CA TYR A 711 14.90 -17.11 11.43
C TYR A 711 15.62 -15.90 12.03
N MET A 712 15.39 -15.59 13.31
CA MET A 712 16.08 -14.51 14.02
C MET A 712 17.57 -14.79 14.17
N GLU A 713 17.97 -16.04 14.40
CA GLU A 713 19.36 -16.49 14.47
C GLU A 713 20.04 -16.38 13.09
N CYS A 714 19.32 -16.67 12.00
CA CYS A 714 19.75 -16.41 10.62
C CYS A 714 19.94 -14.91 10.37
N LEU A 715 18.96 -14.07 10.72
CA LEU A 715 19.05 -12.61 10.61
C LEU A 715 20.17 -12.03 11.47
N GLU A 716 20.36 -12.52 12.69
CA GLU A 716 21.37 -12.03 13.63
C GLU A 716 22.78 -12.48 13.21
N ASN A 717 22.92 -13.67 12.64
CA ASN A 717 24.16 -14.10 11.98
C ASN A 717 24.47 -13.24 10.76
N ASN A 718 23.48 -12.88 9.95
CA ASN A 718 23.66 -11.93 8.85
C ASN A 718 24.02 -10.54 9.40
N ARG A 719 23.37 -10.08 10.47
CA ARG A 719 23.61 -8.77 11.11
C ARG A 719 25.03 -8.64 11.70
N LYS A 720 25.58 -9.72 12.27
CA LYS A 720 26.97 -9.75 12.77
C LYS A 720 28.02 -9.70 11.66
N ARG A 721 27.66 -10.04 10.42
CA ARG A 721 28.53 -9.97 9.23
C ARG A 721 28.53 -8.60 8.58
N ILE A 722 27.47 -7.80 8.75
CA ILE A 722 27.35 -6.42 8.22
C ILE A 722 28.53 -5.52 8.65
N PRO A 723 28.99 -5.48 9.91
CA PRO A 723 30.15 -4.66 10.30
C PRO A 723 31.45 -5.05 9.61
N LEU A 724 31.61 -6.34 9.25
CA LEU A 724 32.78 -6.83 8.51
C LEU A 724 32.73 -6.33 7.06
N LEU A 725 31.55 -6.35 6.44
CA LEU A 725 31.26 -5.76 5.13
C LEU A 725 31.49 -4.25 5.11
N VAL A 726 30.97 -3.51 6.10
CA VAL A 726 31.17 -2.05 6.23
C VAL A 726 32.65 -1.71 6.37
N LYS A 727 33.40 -2.46 7.20
CA LYS A 727 34.85 -2.28 7.33
C LYS A 727 35.59 -2.55 6.02
N MET A 728 35.18 -3.58 5.27
CA MET A 728 35.76 -3.88 3.95
C MET A 728 35.46 -2.78 2.92
N MET A 729 34.26 -2.20 2.97
CA MET A 729 33.88 -1.05 2.13
C MET A 729 34.70 0.20 2.47
N GLU A 730 34.96 0.46 3.76
CA GLU A 730 35.84 1.54 4.20
C GLU A 730 37.28 1.30 3.70
N GLU A 731 37.80 0.08 3.79
CA GLU A 731 39.13 -0.29 3.29
C GLU A 731 39.25 -0.18 1.75
N LEU A 732 38.19 -0.49 1.00
CA LEU A 732 38.16 -0.31 -0.46
C LEU A 732 38.11 1.18 -0.84
N ARG A 733 37.36 1.98 -0.08
CA ARG A 733 37.27 3.43 -0.24
C ARG A 733 38.60 4.13 0.09
N GLU A 734 39.28 3.69 1.14
CA GLU A 734 40.63 4.17 1.52
C GLU A 734 41.69 3.84 0.46
N LYS A 735 41.51 2.75 -0.30
CA LYS A 735 42.37 2.38 -1.44
C LYS A 735 42.09 3.17 -2.72
N GLY A 736 41.21 4.17 -2.68
CA GLY A 736 40.88 5.00 -3.84
C GLY A 736 40.08 4.28 -4.93
N MET A 737 39.53 3.10 -4.63
CA MET A 737 38.60 2.41 -5.53
C MET A 737 37.22 3.05 -5.39
N SER A 738 36.92 4.02 -6.25
CA SER A 738 35.55 4.53 -6.42
C SER A 738 34.69 3.44 -7.08
N PRO A 739 33.52 3.07 -6.54
CA PRO A 739 32.85 1.83 -6.97
C PRO A 739 32.28 1.84 -8.38
N VAL A 740 32.01 2.97 -9.04
CA VAL A 740 31.52 2.93 -10.43
C VAL A 740 31.94 4.16 -11.21
N ASP A 741 32.63 3.88 -12.31
CA ASP A 741 32.62 4.66 -13.52
C ASP A 741 32.52 3.61 -14.64
N CYS A 742 31.46 3.61 -15.45
CA CYS A 742 31.23 2.59 -16.49
C CYS A 742 32.40 2.52 -17.50
N ASP A 743 33.25 3.54 -17.53
CA ASP A 743 34.47 3.61 -18.34
C ASP A 743 35.80 3.35 -17.58
N TRP A 744 35.81 3.20 -16.25
CA TRP A 744 37.07 3.12 -15.47
C TRP A 744 37.26 1.86 -14.63
N VAL A 745 36.33 0.90 -14.68
CA VAL A 745 36.64 -0.44 -14.17
C VAL A 745 37.73 -1.03 -15.07
N THR A 746 38.95 -1.14 -14.53
CA THR A 746 40.10 -1.75 -15.22
C THR A 746 39.81 -3.19 -15.66
N ASP A 747 38.82 -3.81 -15.04
CA ASP A 747 38.22 -5.06 -15.45
C ASP A 747 37.08 -4.84 -16.47
N LYS A 748 37.44 -4.95 -17.76
CA LYS A 748 36.55 -4.77 -18.92
C LYS A 748 35.34 -5.72 -18.94
N GLU A 749 35.34 -6.81 -18.17
CA GLU A 749 34.24 -7.76 -18.15
C GLU A 749 33.07 -7.35 -17.24
N VAL A 750 33.32 -6.57 -16.18
CA VAL A 750 32.28 -6.13 -15.23
C VAL A 750 31.49 -4.94 -15.80
N SER A 751 32.18 -3.98 -16.41
CA SER A 751 31.57 -2.82 -17.09
C SER A 751 30.63 -3.25 -18.23
N LYS A 752 31.01 -4.27 -19.03
CA LYS A 752 30.22 -4.74 -20.17
C LYS A 752 28.89 -5.40 -19.81
N ASN A 753 28.75 -6.00 -18.63
CA ASN A 753 27.57 -6.79 -18.26
C ASN A 753 26.55 -6.02 -17.41
N TYR A 754 26.97 -4.96 -16.71
CA TYR A 754 26.12 -4.24 -15.74
C TYR A 754 25.66 -2.86 -16.18
N CYS A 755 26.40 -2.20 -17.06
CA CYS A 755 25.98 -0.94 -17.65
C CYS A 755 24.93 -1.04 -18.78
N PRO A 756 24.47 -2.19 -19.33
CA PRO A 756 23.48 -2.13 -20.41
C PRO A 756 22.06 -1.90 -19.90
N TRP A 757 21.82 -1.81 -18.59
CA TRP A 757 20.48 -1.72 -18.02
C TRP A 757 20.26 -0.39 -17.29
N VAL A 758 19.04 0.14 -17.38
CA VAL A 758 18.52 1.25 -16.58
C VAL A 758 17.42 0.75 -15.64
N GLU A 759 17.47 1.17 -14.38
CA GLU A 759 16.50 0.82 -13.34
C GLU A 759 15.40 1.88 -13.21
N SER A 760 14.23 1.50 -12.71
CA SER A 760 13.14 2.47 -12.52
C SER A 760 13.52 3.58 -11.53
N GLY A 761 14.38 3.30 -10.55
CA GLY A 761 14.90 4.31 -9.62
C GLY A 761 15.82 5.36 -10.27
N GLU A 762 16.54 4.99 -11.33
CA GLU A 762 17.39 5.91 -12.08
C GLU A 762 16.52 6.87 -12.90
N ILE A 763 15.52 6.33 -13.61
CA ILE A 763 14.53 7.13 -14.36
C ILE A 763 13.80 8.11 -13.43
N GLY A 764 13.44 7.66 -12.22
CA GLY A 764 12.86 8.53 -11.19
C GLY A 764 13.76 9.69 -10.79
N THR A 765 15.07 9.43 -10.70
CA THR A 765 16.05 10.47 -10.36
C THR A 765 16.16 11.50 -11.49
N MET A 766 16.24 11.06 -12.75
CA MET A 766 16.26 11.94 -13.92
C MET A 766 15.01 12.82 -13.99
N ALA A 767 13.83 12.22 -13.81
CA ALA A 767 12.55 12.92 -13.83
C ALA A 767 12.48 14.02 -12.76
N VAL A 768 12.91 13.74 -11.53
CA VAL A 768 12.90 14.73 -10.43
C VAL A 768 13.92 15.86 -10.68
N ILE A 769 15.10 15.56 -11.23
CA ILE A 769 16.11 16.59 -11.57
C ILE A 769 15.56 17.59 -12.60
N LEU A 770 14.83 17.13 -13.62
CA LEU A 770 14.18 18.03 -14.58
C LEU A 770 13.23 19.01 -13.90
N HIS A 771 12.50 18.57 -12.87
CA HIS A 771 11.64 19.46 -12.08
C HIS A 771 12.46 20.46 -11.27
N TYR A 772 13.56 20.04 -10.64
CA TYR A 772 14.41 20.96 -9.87
C TYR A 772 15.08 22.00 -10.74
N VAL A 773 15.61 21.62 -11.91
CA VAL A 773 16.17 22.56 -12.88
C VAL A 773 15.10 23.57 -13.30
N GLU A 774 13.91 23.11 -13.67
CA GLU A 774 12.85 24.01 -14.10
C GLU A 774 12.35 24.90 -12.96
N THR A 775 12.28 24.42 -11.71
CA THR A 775 11.92 25.26 -10.55
C THR A 775 12.95 26.38 -10.34
N ILE A 776 14.25 26.09 -10.43
CA ILE A 776 15.29 27.13 -10.28
C ILE A 776 15.19 28.15 -11.41
N MET A 777 15.11 27.69 -12.67
CA MET A 777 14.99 28.60 -13.81
C MET A 777 13.75 29.47 -13.63
N THR A 778 12.58 28.88 -13.42
CA THR A 778 11.32 29.62 -13.24
C THR A 778 11.34 30.62 -12.09
N ARG A 779 12.15 30.36 -11.05
CA ARG A 779 12.26 31.23 -9.89
C ARG A 779 13.19 32.42 -10.11
N PHE A 780 14.30 32.23 -10.83
CA PHE A 780 15.38 33.22 -10.90
C PHE A 780 15.61 33.81 -12.30
N ASP A 781 15.14 33.16 -13.38
CA ASP A 781 15.09 33.71 -14.75
C ASP A 781 13.90 34.67 -14.84
N THR A 782 14.10 35.87 -14.28
CA THR A 782 13.06 36.88 -14.05
C THR A 782 12.64 37.59 -15.33
N ASP A 783 13.52 37.66 -16.32
CA ASP A 783 13.20 38.22 -17.64
C ASP A 783 12.68 37.18 -18.63
N GLY A 784 12.75 35.89 -18.29
CA GLY A 784 12.22 34.78 -19.06
C GLY A 784 13.01 34.49 -20.33
N ASN A 785 14.27 34.94 -20.42
CA ASN A 785 15.11 34.79 -21.61
C ASN A 785 15.70 33.36 -21.74
N GLY A 786 15.53 32.51 -20.72
CA GLY A 786 16.02 31.13 -20.70
C GLY A 786 17.45 30.97 -20.17
N LEU A 787 18.05 32.05 -19.67
CA LEU A 787 19.38 32.13 -19.09
C LEU A 787 19.27 32.71 -17.66
N LEU A 788 20.08 32.22 -16.73
CA LEU A 788 20.34 32.92 -15.49
C LEU A 788 21.53 33.85 -15.72
N GLU A 789 21.23 35.13 -15.88
CA GLU A 789 22.26 36.16 -15.99
C GLU A 789 22.98 36.36 -14.65
N THR A 790 24.08 37.12 -14.68
CA THR A 790 24.93 37.31 -13.51
C THR A 790 24.16 37.84 -12.30
N ALA A 791 23.24 38.80 -12.50
CA ALA A 791 22.45 39.37 -11.41
C ALA A 791 21.51 38.32 -10.80
N GLU A 792 20.80 37.57 -11.63
CA GLU A 792 19.85 36.52 -11.25
C GLU A 792 20.54 35.34 -10.55
N ALA A 793 21.71 34.92 -11.06
CA ALA A 793 22.54 33.92 -10.42
C ALA A 793 22.97 34.36 -9.01
N TRP A 794 23.37 35.63 -8.82
CA TRP A 794 23.71 36.13 -7.48
C TRP A 794 22.47 36.30 -6.58
N GLU A 795 21.28 36.54 -7.13
CA GLU A 795 20.03 36.51 -6.36
C GLU A 795 19.71 35.10 -5.83
N ALA A 796 20.13 34.05 -6.54
CA ALA A 796 20.00 32.67 -6.08
C ALA A 796 21.00 32.28 -4.98
N TYR A 797 22.15 32.97 -4.87
CA TYR A 797 23.22 32.62 -3.91
C TYR A 797 22.73 32.39 -2.46
N PRO A 798 21.89 33.23 -1.84
CA PRO A 798 21.44 33.03 -0.46
C PRO A 798 20.75 31.68 -0.21
N VAL A 799 20.09 31.10 -1.21
CA VAL A 799 19.45 29.77 -1.14
C VAL A 799 20.50 28.66 -1.23
N PHE A 800 21.49 28.82 -2.12
CA PHE A 800 22.54 27.82 -2.35
C PHE A 800 23.69 27.88 -1.35
N ARG A 801 23.89 29.01 -0.66
CA ARG A 801 24.96 29.26 0.31
C ARG A 801 25.19 28.08 1.26
N GLY A 802 24.12 27.56 1.85
CA GLY A 802 24.16 26.43 2.77
C GLY A 802 24.68 25.14 2.16
N LEU A 803 24.24 24.85 0.93
CA LEU A 803 24.67 23.69 0.17
C LEU A 803 26.15 23.81 -0.23
N ILE A 804 26.58 25.00 -0.66
CA ILE A 804 27.98 25.30 -0.95
C ILE A 804 28.85 25.12 0.30
N GLY A 805 28.41 25.61 1.44
CA GLY A 805 29.10 25.40 2.72
C GLY A 805 29.20 23.91 3.10
N LYS A 806 28.13 23.12 2.89
CA LYS A 806 28.16 21.66 3.08
C LYS A 806 29.15 20.98 2.12
N LEU A 807 29.17 21.37 0.84
CA LEU A 807 30.12 20.85 -0.16
C LEU A 807 31.57 21.17 0.21
N ALA A 808 31.85 22.43 0.56
CA ALA A 808 33.17 22.86 0.99
C ALA A 808 33.64 22.10 2.24
N LYS A 809 32.75 21.94 3.23
CA LYS A 809 33.04 21.18 4.46
C LYS A 809 33.34 19.72 4.18
N ASN A 810 32.60 19.09 3.28
CA ASN A 810 32.84 17.71 2.86
C ASN A 810 34.18 17.56 2.11
N ALA A 811 34.64 18.62 1.44
CA ALA A 811 35.97 18.71 0.85
C ALA A 811 37.08 19.09 1.85
N GLY A 812 36.76 19.24 3.14
CA GLY A 812 37.74 19.58 4.19
C GLY A 812 38.01 21.07 4.37
N HIS A 813 37.13 21.95 3.85
CA HIS A 813 37.27 23.40 3.91
C HIS A 813 36.15 24.04 4.75
N ASP A 814 36.51 24.94 5.67
CA ASP A 814 35.56 25.80 6.40
C ASP A 814 35.69 27.22 5.83
N LEU A 815 34.76 27.60 4.96
CA LEU A 815 34.81 28.87 4.23
C LEU A 815 33.91 29.90 4.92
N ASP A 816 34.38 31.15 4.95
CA ASP A 816 33.51 32.28 5.28
C ASP A 816 32.55 32.60 4.11
N ASP A 817 31.71 33.62 4.27
CA ASP A 817 30.72 33.96 3.25
C ASP A 817 31.34 34.37 1.91
N SER A 818 32.45 35.11 1.96
CA SER A 818 33.19 35.50 0.76
C SER A 818 33.74 34.27 0.04
N GLY A 819 34.34 33.33 0.77
CA GLY A 819 34.82 32.07 0.20
C GLY A 819 33.68 31.23 -0.38
N MET A 820 32.51 31.19 0.27
CA MET A 820 31.33 30.52 -0.28
C MET A 820 30.80 31.19 -1.55
N GLN A 821 30.81 32.52 -1.65
CA GLN A 821 30.47 33.25 -2.88
C GLN A 821 31.46 32.92 -4.00
N ASP A 822 32.75 32.94 -3.73
CA ASP A 822 33.79 32.62 -4.71
C ASP A 822 33.62 31.19 -5.28
N VAL A 823 33.31 30.22 -4.42
CA VAL A 823 33.04 28.84 -4.81
C VAL A 823 31.75 28.72 -5.63
N TYR A 824 30.70 29.42 -5.21
CA TYR A 824 29.45 29.46 -5.94
C TYR A 824 29.67 30.02 -7.35
N GLY A 825 30.31 31.19 -7.46
CA GLY A 825 30.62 31.82 -8.73
C GLY A 825 31.51 30.96 -9.63
N TYR A 826 32.48 30.24 -9.03
CA TYR A 826 33.32 29.30 -9.76
C TYR A 826 32.51 28.12 -10.32
N ILE A 827 31.68 27.46 -9.50
CA ILE A 827 30.86 26.32 -9.91
C ILE A 827 29.96 26.72 -11.08
N LEU A 828 29.29 27.86 -10.97
CA LEU A 828 28.43 28.39 -12.02
C LEU A 828 29.22 28.70 -13.30
N SER A 829 30.31 29.45 -13.20
CA SER A 829 31.09 29.90 -14.36
C SER A 829 31.86 28.78 -15.07
N ASN A 830 32.06 27.63 -14.40
CA ASN A 830 32.82 26.50 -14.94
C ASN A 830 31.93 25.28 -15.25
N GLY A 831 30.64 25.51 -15.51
CA GLY A 831 29.72 24.46 -15.95
C GLY A 831 29.54 23.35 -14.92
N GLY A 832 29.47 23.72 -13.64
CA GLY A 832 29.28 22.81 -12.52
C GLY A 832 30.55 22.38 -11.81
N LYS A 833 31.73 22.45 -12.43
CA LYS A 833 32.97 21.86 -11.88
C LYS A 833 33.26 22.36 -10.45
N VAL A 834 33.49 21.42 -9.52
CA VAL A 834 34.09 21.75 -8.21
C VAL A 834 35.57 22.06 -8.42
N PRO A 835 36.14 23.08 -7.76
CA PRO A 835 37.59 23.28 -7.76
C PRO A 835 38.31 22.01 -7.25
N GLY A 836 39.13 21.35 -8.08
CA GLY A 836 39.79 20.09 -7.74
C GLY A 836 41.31 20.20 -7.50
N GLY A 837 41.87 19.31 -6.67
CA GLY A 837 43.32 19.02 -6.58
C GLY A 837 44.04 19.49 -5.29
N SER A 838 45.36 19.24 -5.21
CA SER A 838 46.31 19.72 -4.17
C SER A 838 46.41 21.26 -4.06
N LEU A 839 45.55 21.96 -4.78
CA LEU A 839 45.22 23.38 -4.74
C LEU A 839 44.35 23.74 -3.52
N GLY A 840 44.38 22.98 -2.42
CA GLY A 840 43.75 23.36 -1.15
C GLY A 840 44.22 24.71 -0.60
N VAL A 841 45.34 25.24 -1.13
CA VAL A 841 45.88 26.59 -0.84
C VAL A 841 45.29 27.68 -1.76
N ALA A 842 44.58 27.32 -2.82
CA ALA A 842 44.11 28.20 -3.90
C ALA A 842 42.59 28.50 -3.88
N TRP A 843 41.81 27.87 -2.99
CA TRP A 843 40.36 28.15 -2.86
C TRP A 843 40.04 29.59 -2.45
N SER A 844 40.94 30.30 -1.74
CA SER A 844 40.72 31.71 -1.34
C SER A 844 41.60 32.72 -2.09
N LYS A 845 42.84 32.34 -2.44
CA LYS A 845 43.79 33.26 -3.09
C LYS A 845 43.67 33.37 -4.61
N THR A 846 43.07 32.39 -5.28
CA THR A 846 42.96 32.40 -6.75
C THR A 846 41.61 32.92 -7.24
N LEU A 847 40.59 32.89 -6.39
CA LEU A 847 39.23 33.32 -6.76
C LEU A 847 38.99 34.82 -6.47
N SER A 848 39.75 35.41 -5.54
CA SER A 848 39.65 36.83 -5.20
C SER A 848 40.12 37.72 -6.36
N GLY A 849 39.19 38.50 -6.93
CA GLY A 849 39.46 39.45 -8.03
C GLY A 849 38.87 39.05 -9.39
N PHE A 850 38.21 37.90 -9.51
CA PHE A 850 37.47 37.55 -10.72
C PHE A 850 36.12 38.28 -10.78
N SER A 851 35.87 38.99 -11.87
CA SER A 851 34.51 39.39 -12.24
C SER A 851 33.82 38.20 -12.88
N TRP A 852 32.89 37.59 -12.15
CA TRP A 852 32.11 36.47 -12.67
C TRP A 852 31.06 36.99 -13.65
N SER A 853 31.19 36.61 -14.93
CA SER A 853 30.14 36.79 -15.93
C SER A 853 29.48 35.44 -16.16
N MET A 854 28.20 35.34 -15.82
CA MET A 854 27.39 34.14 -15.90
C MET A 854 26.22 34.36 -16.86
N ALA A 855 25.95 33.35 -17.67
CA ALA A 855 24.78 33.23 -18.53
C ALA A 855 24.46 31.74 -18.64
N LEU A 856 23.74 31.21 -17.65
CA LEU A 856 23.55 29.77 -17.48
C LEU A 856 22.21 29.34 -18.06
N ASN A 857 22.21 28.40 -19.00
CA ASN A 857 20.95 27.81 -19.48
C ASN A 857 20.62 26.51 -18.71
N ARG A 858 19.53 25.84 -19.12
CA ARG A 858 19.09 24.56 -18.54
C ARG A 858 20.11 23.43 -18.69
N MET A 859 20.91 23.39 -19.77
CA MET A 859 22.02 22.44 -19.90
C MET A 859 23.05 22.67 -18.80
N ASP A 860 23.44 23.92 -18.58
CA ASP A 860 24.44 24.26 -17.55
C ASP A 860 23.91 23.91 -16.16
N MET A 861 22.63 24.14 -15.89
CA MET A 861 21.99 23.70 -14.66
C MET A 861 22.03 22.18 -14.51
N ILE A 862 21.69 21.40 -15.53
CA ILE A 862 21.80 19.93 -15.52
C ILE A 862 23.24 19.50 -15.18
N ARG A 863 24.27 20.13 -15.78
CA ARG A 863 25.69 19.86 -15.46
C ARG A 863 26.05 20.21 -14.02
N ILE A 864 25.57 21.35 -13.52
CA ILE A 864 25.76 21.79 -12.13
C ILE A 864 25.16 20.76 -11.17
N PHE A 865 23.94 20.26 -11.43
CA PHE A 865 23.33 19.20 -10.63
C PHE A 865 24.18 17.94 -10.57
N GLY A 866 24.76 17.51 -11.69
CA GLY A 866 25.63 16.33 -11.71
C GLY A 866 26.88 16.51 -10.87
N THR A 867 27.37 17.74 -10.76
CA THR A 867 28.51 18.02 -9.90
C THR A 867 28.12 18.08 -8.41
N ILE A 868 27.00 18.74 -8.09
CA ILE A 868 26.49 18.85 -6.70
C ILE A 868 26.17 17.47 -6.10
N THR A 869 25.64 16.55 -6.92
CA THR A 869 25.27 15.20 -6.49
C THR A 869 26.47 14.25 -6.37
N GLY A 870 27.68 14.68 -6.70
CA GLY A 870 28.91 13.90 -6.58
C GLY A 870 29.23 13.02 -7.80
N GLY A 871 28.49 13.14 -8.90
CA GLY A 871 28.70 12.42 -10.16
C GLY A 871 29.82 12.99 -11.04
N GLY A 872 30.91 13.46 -10.44
CA GLY A 872 32.05 14.10 -11.14
C GLY A 872 32.90 13.16 -12.02
N ALA A 873 32.31 12.12 -12.61
CA ALA A 873 32.92 11.33 -13.66
C ALA A 873 33.04 12.18 -14.94
N ARG A 874 34.16 12.05 -15.65
CA ARG A 874 34.30 12.67 -16.97
C ARG A 874 33.27 12.03 -17.89
N LEU A 875 32.45 12.84 -18.57
CA LEU A 875 31.61 12.37 -19.68
C LEU A 875 32.47 11.49 -20.61
N PRO A 876 32.00 10.30 -21.03
CA PRO A 876 32.64 9.55 -22.10
C PRO A 876 32.86 10.51 -23.25
N SER A 877 34.09 10.59 -23.75
CA SER A 877 34.34 11.39 -24.95
C SER A 877 33.46 10.84 -26.07
N ALA A 878 32.75 11.71 -26.77
CA ALA A 878 31.89 11.41 -27.93
C ALA A 878 32.53 10.73 -29.20
N PRO A 879 33.85 10.40 -29.33
CA PRO A 879 34.37 9.97 -30.64
C PRO A 879 33.96 8.59 -31.19
N ARG A 880 33.26 7.72 -30.47
CA ARG A 880 32.82 6.41 -31.03
C ARG A 880 31.34 6.34 -31.40
N GLU A 881 30.47 6.95 -30.60
CA GLU A 881 29.03 6.94 -30.88
C GLU A 881 28.68 7.77 -32.12
N LYS A 882 29.41 8.86 -32.43
CA LYS A 882 29.14 9.66 -33.64
C LYS A 882 29.20 8.84 -34.93
N SER A 883 30.16 7.91 -35.03
CA SER A 883 30.27 6.98 -36.18
C SER A 883 29.04 6.08 -36.30
N ASP A 884 28.59 5.53 -35.18
CA ASP A 884 27.49 4.56 -35.14
C ASP A 884 26.14 5.27 -35.38
N TRP A 885 25.97 6.48 -34.86
CA TRP A 885 24.82 7.35 -35.13
C TRP A 885 24.79 7.87 -36.57
N ASP A 886 25.92 8.36 -37.09
CA ASP A 886 26.02 8.79 -38.48
C ASP A 886 25.74 7.61 -39.44
N GLN A 887 26.13 6.38 -39.08
CA GLN A 887 25.77 5.17 -39.81
C GLN A 887 24.28 4.82 -39.70
N ALA A 888 23.69 4.89 -38.51
CA ALA A 888 22.27 4.60 -38.30
C ALA A 888 21.37 5.62 -39.03
N GLU A 889 21.71 6.91 -38.97
CA GLU A 889 21.02 7.97 -39.71
C GLU A 889 21.21 7.79 -41.23
N ALA A 890 22.42 7.45 -41.69
CA ALA A 890 22.67 7.15 -43.11
C ALA A 890 21.86 5.93 -43.60
N MET A 891 21.71 4.89 -42.77
CA MET A 891 20.87 3.73 -43.07
C MET A 891 19.39 4.11 -43.12
N ARG A 892 18.90 4.93 -42.18
CA ARG A 892 17.52 5.40 -42.14
C ARG A 892 17.18 6.30 -43.32
N GLN A 893 18.11 7.18 -43.72
CA GLN A 893 17.98 8.00 -44.93
C GLN A 893 18.02 7.15 -46.20
N GLN A 894 18.81 6.06 -46.22
CA GLN A 894 18.78 5.09 -47.33
C GLN A 894 17.46 4.32 -47.43
N GLU A 895 16.86 3.92 -46.31
CA GLU A 895 15.55 3.26 -46.28
C GLU A 895 14.44 4.22 -46.71
N LEU A 896 14.44 5.47 -46.21
CA LEU A 896 13.51 6.51 -46.65
C LEU A 896 13.68 6.87 -48.13
N ALA A 897 14.91 6.83 -48.66
CA ALA A 897 15.16 7.04 -50.09
C ALA A 897 14.67 5.86 -50.95
N LYS A 898 14.71 4.62 -50.43
CA LYS A 898 14.14 3.44 -51.10
C LYS A 898 12.61 3.45 -51.09
N ASP A 899 11.99 3.86 -49.99
CA ASP A 899 10.53 3.91 -49.85
C ASP A 899 9.89 5.07 -50.64
N ASN A 900 10.65 6.14 -50.93
CA ASN A 900 10.18 7.28 -51.72
C ASN A 900 10.31 7.12 -53.26
N GLY A 901 10.59 5.91 -53.77
CA GLY A 901 10.30 5.53 -55.15
C GLY A 901 10.82 6.49 -56.22
N MET A 902 12.15 6.63 -56.35
CA MET A 902 12.78 7.44 -57.40
C MET A 902 13.58 6.60 -58.42
N ASP A 903 13.11 5.39 -58.72
CA ASP A 903 13.71 4.48 -59.72
C ASP A 903 12.78 4.15 -60.91
N ASP A 904 11.72 4.94 -61.16
CA ASP A 904 10.92 4.83 -62.39
C ASP A 904 10.70 6.22 -63.01
N LEU A 905 11.73 6.74 -63.70
CA LEU A 905 11.59 7.73 -64.79
C LEU A 905 12.94 7.89 -65.55
N MET A 906 13.30 6.85 -66.31
CA MET A 906 14.02 7.01 -67.58
C MET A 906 13.36 6.13 -68.65
N PHE A 907 12.32 6.68 -69.27
CA PHE A 907 12.04 6.61 -70.70
C PHE A 907 11.52 7.97 -71.15
#